data_AF-A0A7J7JRD4-F1
#
_entry.id   AF-A0A7J7JRD4-F1
#
_cell.length_a   1.000
_cell.length_b   1.000
_cell.length_c   1.000
_cell.angle_alpha   90.00
_cell.angle_beta   90.00
_cell.angle_gamma   90.00
#
_symmetry.space_group_name_H-M   'P 1'
#
loop_
_entity.id
_entity.type
_entity.pdbx_description
1 polymer ?
#
loop_
_entity_poly.entity_id
_entity_poly.type
_entity_poly.pdbx_seq_one_letter_code
_entity_poly.pdbx_strand_id
1 'polypeptide(L)'
;MGCFERFFRNVNTKEDSRLLERKRGLVMNDLNLVGMDYLWTVILLSTDTVSSKAIAIMKELHANLGPNLQSQQETIHIEFISECFDRLNARFSNLKCLGKGSVEERETEANRMIRFLTVLYEYIHECDETYPDERALLSLARASRGKHLSIFVRIPNSQSGRPEDVEIWSHTNDTLGGIKRQFLIKSKFMNSYRVELCLNGDSLEHYGDRKLVSQIPLRDKTILTAKICASNSNVASASETSSESSPSASPIIDQNDGPNLDAEGCLPGVILARKDNYIPILHSICDFANQVSPPLTNLLQSTRALLELSPPHQPTITYVKEICQQRALHANSNAPYTGDKLESKLFSSASGGDISPSAAVYLLEVIHSLLMPSQQNHMEETINFAKTFIESGGVSLVLKALTQNDFMFGADTLSKRDALLLTLKIAKVMLLTAAHAKVLCVADKINQRLSVSNEEHQQAINLQDMTHRLPSSMADPVLKQCSSQLCKQLKSKATEHLPNDVSIKAMQKIVWSACSSSVDLLDSSVEQIRKAVEKMSKDCEEDEDSADVQLACVGLHVLTLCLILHPETLSNLHKDKTWQEFIVDTILICKNRLVRSTAREQFQLVAMRVKPHFFITLLFCIEMDKVPIYASQSGEYFSLLCHLLNWAQMEQPLARGEDRLTDEIKWLKKTRELTVDSGSSTVHEILLEGHLGIARELILPLDPEKKCKYGSDAAGNNLIKELMEDFLLPVSKVLLDKREGRLSDITQGHVVAICQSTNTINAAYDLLVALCTGCIQNLELVSNSLSNMFHFGEYSMLSEWEYLPPVGMRPAHGFVGLKNGGATCYMNSVLQQLFMIPEIRDGILSLEGIADDAVEDGDVKDAQLLICFLSYEYVVAYSLDCKLFALYDKLYPNPAPTTSEVIEVEKQPTDPLEPSTSHNSSVDDSEKAYNLGVLQQVQIIFAHLARSKPQFYTPKGFWKQFKIQGEQVNLREQHDALEFFGRLVDSCDEAMKALGKDQLCSQVLGGSYADQKICKDCPHRYSQEQSFTTLNLEIRNHQHLKESLEQSVKGDLLEGANAYFCRHCQAYVCQEIAQDSSYTTEKI
;
A
#
# COMPACT_ATOMS: atom_id res chain seq x y z
N MET A 1 -34.86 -24.96 -12.37
CA MET A 1 -33.67 -25.60 -11.77
C MET A 1 -33.96 -26.31 -10.45
N GLY A 2 -34.51 -25.65 -9.43
CA GLY A 2 -34.74 -26.29 -8.11
C GLY A 2 -35.57 -27.59 -8.16
N CYS A 3 -36.57 -27.68 -9.05
CA CYS A 3 -37.31 -28.92 -9.27
C CYS A 3 -36.45 -30.05 -9.85
N PHE A 4 -35.60 -29.74 -10.84
CA PHE A 4 -34.69 -30.71 -11.43
C PHE A 4 -33.64 -31.17 -10.41
N GLU A 5 -33.03 -30.25 -9.68
CA GLU A 5 -32.04 -30.59 -8.66
C GLU A 5 -32.64 -31.52 -7.59
N ARG A 6 -33.85 -31.21 -7.10
CA ARG A 6 -34.55 -32.06 -6.13
C ARG A 6 -34.92 -33.43 -6.72
N PHE A 7 -35.29 -33.49 -7.99
CA PHE A 7 -35.53 -34.76 -8.70
C PHE A 7 -34.22 -35.56 -8.84
N PHE A 8 -33.16 -34.94 -9.36
CA PHE A 8 -31.86 -35.54 -9.62
C PHE A 8 -31.24 -36.10 -8.33
N ARG A 9 -31.26 -35.33 -7.23
CA ARG A 9 -30.81 -35.79 -5.91
C ARG A 9 -31.65 -36.98 -5.43
N ASN A 10 -32.98 -36.84 -5.38
CA ASN A 10 -33.85 -37.89 -4.84
C ASN A 10 -33.80 -39.21 -5.61
N VAL A 11 -33.75 -39.18 -6.94
CA VAL A 11 -33.73 -40.40 -7.76
C VAL A 11 -32.42 -41.15 -7.54
N ASN A 12 -31.29 -40.46 -7.66
CA ASN A 12 -29.98 -41.10 -7.56
C ASN A 12 -29.56 -41.47 -6.13
N THR A 13 -30.15 -40.84 -5.10
CA THR A 13 -29.95 -41.25 -3.69
C THR A 13 -30.83 -42.45 -3.32
N LYS A 14 -31.99 -42.63 -3.95
CA LYS A 14 -32.92 -43.73 -3.64
C LYS A 14 -32.71 -44.98 -4.51
N GLU A 15 -32.37 -44.83 -5.77
CA GLU A 15 -32.00 -45.95 -6.66
C GLU A 15 -30.54 -46.33 -6.42
N ASP A 16 -30.31 -47.58 -6.00
CA ASP A 16 -28.99 -48.24 -5.85
C ASP A 16 -27.92 -47.49 -5.03
N SER A 17 -28.28 -46.43 -4.29
CA SER A 17 -27.33 -45.56 -3.56
C SER A 17 -26.20 -45.01 -4.43
N ARG A 18 -26.53 -44.64 -5.67
CA ARG A 18 -25.58 -44.09 -6.66
C ARG A 18 -25.02 -42.72 -6.24
N LEU A 19 -25.81 -41.94 -5.49
CA LEU A 19 -25.41 -40.69 -4.86
C LEU A 19 -25.59 -40.75 -3.33
N LEU A 20 -24.55 -40.39 -2.58
CA LEU A 20 -24.55 -40.36 -1.12
C LEU A 20 -24.57 -38.92 -0.61
N GLU A 21 -25.49 -38.59 0.29
CA GLU A 21 -25.50 -37.29 0.98
C GLU A 21 -24.57 -37.31 2.19
N ARG A 22 -23.61 -36.39 2.26
CA ARG A 22 -22.73 -36.17 3.43
C ARG A 22 -22.89 -34.75 3.97
N LYS A 23 -22.44 -34.52 5.21
CA LYS A 23 -22.46 -33.19 5.88
C LYS A 23 -21.81 -32.05 5.06
N ARG A 24 -20.95 -32.37 4.08
CA ARG A 24 -20.21 -31.42 3.23
C ARG A 24 -20.63 -31.43 1.75
N GLY A 25 -21.71 -32.12 1.38
CA GLY A 25 -22.19 -32.17 -0.02
C GLY A 25 -22.55 -33.58 -0.50
N LEU A 26 -22.78 -33.69 -1.81
CA LEU A 26 -23.02 -34.94 -2.53
C LEU A 26 -21.70 -35.66 -2.81
N VAL A 27 -21.75 -37.00 -2.71
CA VAL A 27 -20.64 -37.88 -3.07
C VAL A 27 -21.13 -38.89 -4.09
N MET A 28 -20.47 -38.92 -5.25
CA MET A 28 -20.80 -39.84 -6.33
C MET A 28 -20.23 -41.22 -6.04
N ASN A 29 -21.07 -42.26 -6.04
CA ASN A 29 -20.67 -43.63 -5.74
C ASN A 29 -20.81 -44.58 -6.95
N ASP A 30 -21.51 -44.14 -8.00
CA ASP A 30 -21.67 -44.82 -9.29
C ASP A 30 -21.65 -43.77 -10.42
N LEU A 31 -21.04 -44.11 -11.57
CA LEU A 31 -20.96 -43.26 -12.76
C LEU A 31 -22.29 -43.18 -13.52
N ASN A 32 -23.19 -44.18 -13.38
CA ASN A 32 -24.44 -44.28 -14.13
C ASN A 32 -25.59 -43.49 -13.46
N LEU A 33 -25.43 -42.17 -13.38
CA LEU A 33 -26.44 -41.28 -12.80
C LEU A 33 -27.59 -41.00 -13.78
N VAL A 34 -28.82 -41.11 -13.28
CA VAL A 34 -30.04 -40.80 -14.03
C VAL A 34 -30.18 -39.29 -14.19
N GLY A 35 -30.33 -38.81 -15.43
CA GLY A 35 -30.58 -37.40 -15.75
C GLY A 35 -29.34 -36.60 -16.16
N MET A 36 -28.18 -37.24 -16.35
CA MET A 36 -26.95 -36.57 -16.81
C MET A 36 -27.08 -35.91 -18.19
N ASP A 37 -27.73 -36.56 -19.15
CA ASP A 37 -27.99 -35.96 -20.48
C ASP A 37 -28.87 -34.71 -20.40
N TYR A 38 -29.84 -34.72 -19.47
CA TYR A 38 -30.68 -33.55 -19.21
C TYR A 38 -29.87 -32.44 -18.54
N LEU A 39 -28.98 -32.78 -17.60
CA LEU A 39 -28.09 -31.81 -16.95
C LEU A 39 -27.19 -31.10 -17.98
N TRP A 40 -26.59 -31.83 -18.92
CA TRP A 40 -25.85 -31.25 -20.05
C TRP A 40 -26.72 -30.34 -20.92
N THR A 41 -27.97 -30.74 -21.19
CA THR A 41 -28.93 -29.93 -21.96
C THR A 41 -29.27 -28.63 -21.23
N VAL A 42 -29.46 -28.68 -19.92
CA VAL A 42 -29.70 -27.50 -19.07
C VAL A 42 -28.49 -26.56 -19.12
N ILE A 43 -27.27 -27.07 -18.99
CA ILE A 43 -26.05 -26.25 -19.08
C ILE A 43 -26.04 -25.48 -20.41
N LEU A 44 -26.35 -26.12 -21.53
CA LEU A 44 -26.21 -25.49 -22.84
C LEU A 44 -27.34 -24.55 -23.25
N LEU A 45 -28.57 -24.83 -22.84
CA LEU A 45 -29.75 -24.16 -23.41
C LEU A 45 -30.46 -23.22 -22.43
N SER A 46 -30.12 -23.25 -21.14
CA SER A 46 -30.79 -22.43 -20.13
C SER A 46 -30.21 -21.01 -20.01
N THR A 47 -30.83 -20.16 -19.17
CA THR A 47 -30.29 -18.84 -18.79
C THR A 47 -29.04 -18.98 -17.93
N ASP A 48 -28.19 -17.96 -17.90
CA ASP A 48 -26.88 -18.04 -17.20
C ASP A 48 -27.02 -18.42 -15.72
N THR A 49 -28.02 -17.87 -15.03
CA THR A 49 -28.32 -18.22 -13.62
C THR A 49 -28.68 -19.69 -13.41
N VAL A 50 -29.31 -20.33 -14.39
CA VAL A 50 -29.70 -21.74 -14.34
C VAL A 50 -28.53 -22.62 -14.75
N SER A 51 -27.76 -22.23 -15.78
CA SER A 51 -26.56 -22.96 -16.18
C SER A 51 -25.51 -22.95 -15.09
N SER A 52 -25.27 -21.83 -14.39
CA SER A 52 -24.31 -21.77 -13.28
C SER A 52 -24.63 -22.77 -12.16
N LYS A 53 -25.93 -22.94 -11.82
CA LYS A 53 -26.35 -23.95 -10.85
C LYS A 53 -26.15 -25.38 -11.35
N ALA A 54 -26.39 -25.61 -12.65
CA ALA A 54 -26.15 -26.92 -13.26
C ALA A 54 -24.64 -27.26 -13.35
N ILE A 55 -23.80 -26.27 -13.65
CA ILE A 55 -22.33 -26.38 -13.62
C ILE A 55 -21.85 -26.71 -12.21
N ALA A 56 -22.40 -26.07 -11.18
CA ALA A 56 -22.07 -26.37 -9.78
C ALA A 56 -22.37 -27.82 -9.41
N ILE A 57 -23.50 -28.39 -9.88
CA ILE A 57 -23.80 -29.82 -9.69
C ILE A 57 -22.78 -30.69 -10.43
N MET A 58 -22.47 -30.39 -11.70
CA MET A 58 -21.46 -31.16 -12.46
C MET A 58 -20.10 -31.19 -11.76
N LYS A 59 -19.66 -30.04 -11.25
CA LYS A 59 -18.45 -29.88 -10.46
C LYS A 59 -18.47 -30.73 -9.20
N GLU A 60 -19.53 -30.60 -8.38
CA GLU A 60 -19.70 -31.31 -7.11
C GLU A 60 -19.67 -32.83 -7.31
N LEU A 61 -20.32 -33.35 -8.36
CA LEU A 61 -20.39 -34.79 -8.65
C LEU A 61 -19.04 -35.41 -8.97
N HIS A 62 -18.28 -34.78 -9.87
CA HIS A 62 -17.02 -35.36 -10.36
C HIS A 62 -15.85 -35.08 -9.42
N ALA A 63 -15.88 -33.99 -8.63
CA ALA A 63 -14.83 -33.67 -7.68
C ALA A 63 -14.93 -34.53 -6.39
N ASN A 64 -16.15 -34.93 -5.99
CA ASN A 64 -16.39 -35.69 -4.76
C ASN A 64 -16.71 -37.16 -5.03
N LEU A 65 -15.66 -37.96 -5.29
CA LEU A 65 -15.79 -39.39 -5.51
C LEU A 65 -15.92 -40.17 -4.20
N GLY A 66 -16.85 -41.11 -4.18
CA GLY A 66 -17.05 -42.08 -3.10
C GLY A 66 -15.89 -43.08 -3.01
N PRO A 67 -15.76 -43.78 -1.87
CA PRO A 67 -14.64 -44.68 -1.62
C PRO A 67 -14.48 -45.79 -2.68
N ASN A 68 -15.58 -46.20 -3.32
CA ASN A 68 -15.55 -47.21 -4.38
C ASN A 68 -14.95 -46.70 -5.70
N LEU A 69 -15.01 -45.40 -5.95
CA LEU A 69 -14.54 -44.76 -7.19
C LEU A 69 -13.16 -44.12 -7.03
N GLN A 70 -12.67 -43.92 -5.79
CA GLN A 70 -11.37 -43.31 -5.53
C GLN A 70 -10.19 -44.07 -6.17
N SER A 71 -10.25 -45.40 -6.23
CA SER A 71 -9.21 -46.20 -6.89
C SER A 71 -9.19 -46.05 -8.43
N GLN A 72 -10.29 -45.57 -9.01
CA GLN A 72 -10.45 -45.33 -10.45
C GLN A 72 -10.42 -43.83 -10.80
N GLN A 73 -10.04 -42.97 -9.85
CA GLN A 73 -10.14 -41.52 -9.96
C GLN A 73 -9.42 -40.97 -11.21
N GLU A 74 -8.22 -41.44 -11.53
CA GLU A 74 -7.49 -41.00 -12.74
C GLU A 74 -8.26 -41.31 -14.03
N THR A 75 -8.83 -42.51 -14.15
CA THR A 75 -9.64 -42.92 -15.31
C THR A 75 -10.88 -42.04 -15.44
N ILE A 76 -11.56 -41.75 -14.32
CA ILE A 76 -12.75 -40.90 -14.30
C ILE A 76 -12.40 -39.48 -14.76
N HIS A 77 -11.28 -38.93 -14.29
CA HIS A 77 -10.78 -37.62 -14.76
C HIS A 77 -10.53 -37.62 -16.26
N ILE A 78 -9.86 -38.65 -16.78
CA ILE A 78 -9.56 -38.81 -18.20
C ILE A 78 -10.83 -38.86 -19.04
N GLU A 79 -11.80 -39.68 -18.64
CA GLU A 79 -13.06 -39.86 -19.36
C GLU A 79 -13.88 -38.57 -19.36
N PHE A 80 -13.99 -37.90 -18.21
CA PHE A 80 -14.74 -36.65 -18.08
C PHE A 80 -14.13 -35.51 -18.91
N ILE A 81 -12.80 -35.34 -18.86
CA ILE A 81 -12.09 -34.35 -19.69
C ILE A 81 -12.29 -34.68 -21.17
N SER A 82 -12.19 -35.95 -21.57
CA SER A 82 -12.42 -36.37 -22.95
C SER A 82 -13.84 -36.02 -23.41
N GLU A 83 -14.85 -36.35 -22.61
CA GLU A 83 -16.24 -36.05 -22.93
C GLU A 83 -16.47 -34.54 -23.13
N CYS A 84 -15.88 -33.71 -22.26
CA CYS A 84 -15.97 -32.26 -22.38
C CYS A 84 -15.31 -31.75 -23.68
N PHE A 85 -14.12 -32.26 -24.02
CA PHE A 85 -13.42 -31.85 -25.24
C PHE A 85 -14.07 -32.37 -26.52
N ASP A 86 -14.65 -33.57 -26.52
CA ASP A 86 -15.39 -34.11 -27.65
C ASP A 86 -16.63 -33.26 -27.94
N ARG A 87 -17.37 -32.88 -26.90
CA ARG A 87 -18.51 -31.95 -27.00
C ARG A 87 -18.07 -30.55 -27.44
N LEU A 88 -16.96 -30.03 -26.90
CA LEU A 88 -16.38 -28.73 -27.27
C LEU A 88 -15.95 -28.72 -28.74
N ASN A 89 -15.28 -29.77 -29.22
CA ASN A 89 -14.82 -29.90 -30.61
C ASN A 89 -15.97 -29.96 -31.62
N ALA A 90 -17.04 -30.69 -31.28
CA ALA A 90 -18.25 -30.73 -32.10
C ALA A 90 -18.83 -29.32 -32.30
N ARG A 91 -18.89 -28.53 -31.23
CA ARG A 91 -19.37 -27.14 -31.27
C ARG A 91 -18.40 -26.19 -31.96
N PHE A 92 -17.10 -26.37 -31.75
CA PHE A 92 -16.08 -25.59 -32.45
C PHE A 92 -16.14 -25.82 -33.97
N SER A 93 -16.42 -27.05 -34.40
CA SER A 93 -16.64 -27.37 -35.81
C SER A 93 -17.86 -26.64 -36.37
N ASN A 94 -18.97 -26.58 -35.62
CA ASN A 94 -20.14 -25.78 -36.01
C ASN A 94 -19.80 -24.28 -36.10
N LEU A 95 -19.07 -23.75 -35.11
CA LEU A 95 -18.68 -22.35 -35.08
C LEU A 95 -17.78 -21.98 -36.28
N LYS A 96 -16.87 -22.87 -36.69
CA LYS A 96 -16.07 -22.73 -37.91
C LYS A 96 -16.95 -22.66 -39.17
N CYS A 97 -17.96 -23.52 -39.27
CA CYS A 97 -18.91 -23.50 -40.39
C CYS A 97 -19.74 -22.21 -40.43
N LEU A 98 -20.05 -21.63 -39.27
CA LEU A 98 -20.76 -20.35 -39.12
C LEU A 98 -19.88 -19.13 -39.46
N GLY A 99 -18.62 -19.28 -39.89
CA GLY A 99 -17.65 -18.18 -40.02
C GLY A 99 -18.07 -16.94 -40.84
N LYS A 100 -19.05 -17.05 -41.74
CA LYS A 100 -19.67 -15.91 -42.46
C LYS A 100 -21.18 -15.73 -42.17
N GLY A 101 -21.72 -16.48 -41.21
CA GLY A 101 -23.11 -16.44 -40.77
C GLY A 101 -23.44 -15.23 -39.88
N SER A 102 -24.67 -15.20 -39.36
CA SER A 102 -25.14 -14.10 -38.49
C SER A 102 -24.25 -13.91 -37.26
N VAL A 103 -24.00 -12.65 -36.87
CA VAL A 103 -23.21 -12.31 -35.66
C VAL A 103 -23.86 -12.93 -34.42
N GLU A 104 -25.19 -12.85 -34.31
CA GLU A 104 -25.95 -13.40 -33.18
C GLU A 104 -25.84 -14.93 -33.08
N GLU A 105 -25.84 -15.63 -34.22
CA GLU A 105 -25.67 -17.09 -34.25
C GLU A 105 -24.28 -17.51 -33.79
N ARG A 106 -23.25 -16.76 -34.20
CA ARG A 106 -21.87 -16.97 -33.76
C ARG A 106 -21.70 -16.71 -32.27
N GLU A 107 -22.25 -15.62 -31.74
CA GLU A 107 -22.21 -15.32 -30.31
C GLU A 107 -22.96 -16.35 -29.49
N THR A 108 -24.11 -16.83 -29.97
CA THR A 108 -24.89 -17.88 -29.31
C THR A 108 -24.11 -19.19 -29.23
N GLU A 109 -23.47 -19.62 -30.32
CA GLU A 109 -22.65 -20.83 -30.32
C GLU A 109 -21.36 -20.66 -29.49
N ALA A 110 -20.74 -19.48 -29.52
CA ALA A 110 -19.60 -19.13 -28.67
C ALA A 110 -19.97 -19.17 -27.18
N ASN A 111 -21.14 -18.65 -26.79
CA ASN A 111 -21.64 -18.73 -25.42
C ASN A 111 -21.83 -20.17 -24.95
N ARG A 112 -22.30 -21.07 -25.84
CA ARG A 112 -22.39 -22.51 -25.52
C ARG A 112 -21.02 -23.14 -25.31
N MET A 113 -20.01 -22.75 -26.11
CA MET A 113 -18.62 -23.19 -25.91
C MET A 113 -18.05 -22.66 -24.59
N ILE A 114 -18.29 -21.39 -24.25
CA ILE A 114 -17.88 -20.79 -22.98
C ILE A 114 -18.40 -21.63 -21.81
N ARG A 115 -19.65 -22.10 -21.85
CA ARG A 115 -20.20 -22.93 -20.77
C ARG A 115 -19.47 -24.25 -20.58
N PHE A 116 -18.98 -24.90 -21.64
CA PHE A 116 -18.13 -26.09 -21.51
C PHE A 116 -16.77 -25.74 -20.91
N LEU A 117 -16.16 -24.63 -21.34
CA LEU A 117 -14.90 -24.14 -20.76
C LEU A 117 -15.08 -23.81 -19.28
N THR A 118 -16.21 -23.23 -18.87
CA THR A 118 -16.54 -22.97 -17.46
C THR A 118 -16.72 -24.25 -16.66
N VAL A 119 -17.35 -25.30 -17.22
CA VAL A 119 -17.43 -26.61 -16.55
C VAL A 119 -16.04 -27.16 -16.27
N LEU A 120 -15.15 -27.15 -17.27
CA LEU A 120 -13.78 -27.61 -17.12
C LEU A 120 -12.98 -26.76 -16.11
N TYR A 121 -13.11 -25.43 -16.20
CA TYR A 121 -12.45 -24.48 -15.30
C TYR A 121 -12.84 -24.73 -13.84
N GLU A 122 -14.14 -24.74 -13.55
CA GLU A 122 -14.68 -24.95 -12.20
C GLU A 122 -14.31 -26.33 -11.64
N TYR A 123 -14.31 -27.35 -12.51
CA TYR A 123 -13.92 -28.70 -12.14
C TYR A 123 -12.45 -28.83 -11.75
N ILE A 124 -11.56 -28.31 -12.60
CA ILE A 124 -10.10 -28.31 -12.34
C ILE A 124 -9.81 -27.50 -11.09
N HIS A 125 -10.41 -26.31 -10.97
CA HIS A 125 -10.23 -25.43 -9.82
C HIS A 125 -10.66 -26.10 -8.50
N GLU A 126 -11.81 -26.78 -8.46
CA GLU A 126 -12.27 -27.49 -7.26
C GLU A 126 -11.34 -28.65 -6.87
N CYS A 127 -10.90 -29.45 -7.85
CA CYS A 127 -9.93 -30.52 -7.60
C CYS A 127 -8.59 -29.96 -7.06
N ASP A 128 -8.16 -28.81 -7.59
CA ASP A 128 -6.92 -28.15 -7.17
C ASP A 128 -7.03 -27.53 -5.76
N GLU A 129 -8.16 -26.92 -5.39
CA GLU A 129 -8.37 -26.32 -4.06
C GLU A 129 -8.55 -27.39 -2.96
N THR A 130 -9.19 -28.51 -3.31
CA THR A 130 -9.40 -29.64 -2.39
C THR A 130 -8.16 -30.51 -2.19
N TYR A 131 -7.15 -30.38 -3.05
CA TYR A 131 -5.87 -31.08 -2.92
C TYR A 131 -5.13 -30.65 -1.63
N PRO A 132 -4.86 -31.58 -0.69
CA PRO A 132 -4.37 -31.23 0.64
C PRO A 132 -2.87 -30.93 0.69
N ASP A 133 -2.08 -31.55 -0.21
CA ASP A 133 -0.63 -31.52 -0.16
C ASP A 133 -0.04 -30.28 -0.88
N GLU A 134 1.26 -30.04 -0.70
CA GLU A 134 1.97 -29.01 -1.44
C GLU A 134 2.07 -29.38 -2.94
N ARG A 135 1.84 -28.39 -3.81
CA ARG A 135 1.91 -28.55 -5.27
C ARG A 135 3.36 -28.37 -5.78
N ALA A 136 3.88 -29.32 -6.54
CA ALA A 136 5.13 -29.15 -7.31
C ALA A 136 4.85 -28.80 -8.77
N LEU A 137 3.79 -29.37 -9.35
CA LEU A 137 3.34 -29.10 -10.72
C LEU A 137 2.41 -27.89 -10.72
N LEU A 138 3.00 -26.71 -10.64
CA LEU A 138 2.28 -25.44 -10.61
C LEU A 138 1.58 -25.15 -11.94
N SER A 139 0.40 -24.53 -11.86
CA SER A 139 -0.32 -24.00 -13.02
C SER A 139 0.53 -22.99 -13.80
N LEU A 140 0.31 -22.83 -15.10
CA LEU A 140 1.13 -21.96 -15.95
C LEU A 140 1.17 -20.51 -15.43
N ALA A 141 0.04 -19.99 -14.94
CA ALA A 141 -0.04 -18.66 -14.31
C ALA A 141 0.89 -18.50 -13.08
N ARG A 142 1.18 -19.61 -12.38
CA ARG A 142 2.02 -19.66 -11.17
C ARG A 142 3.40 -20.24 -11.42
N ALA A 143 3.64 -20.85 -12.57
CA ALA A 143 4.86 -21.60 -12.87
C ALA A 143 6.09 -20.70 -12.94
N SER A 144 5.91 -19.45 -13.40
CA SER A 144 6.97 -18.45 -13.44
C SER A 144 6.94 -17.49 -12.25
N ARG A 145 8.09 -16.93 -11.92
CA ARG A 145 8.26 -15.97 -10.82
C ARG A 145 7.46 -14.69 -11.09
N GLY A 146 6.70 -14.26 -10.07
CA GLY A 146 5.89 -13.05 -10.13
C GLY A 146 6.69 -11.76 -9.84
N LYS A 147 5.98 -10.65 -9.59
CA LYS A 147 6.57 -9.39 -9.09
C LYS A 147 7.33 -9.63 -7.77
N HIS A 148 8.61 -9.22 -7.74
CA HIS A 148 9.50 -9.37 -6.58
C HIS A 148 9.02 -8.54 -5.38
N LEU A 149 9.20 -9.09 -4.17
CA LEU A 149 8.89 -8.47 -2.89
C LEU A 149 10.00 -8.79 -1.87
N SER A 150 10.50 -7.77 -1.20
CA SER A 150 11.32 -7.92 0.01
C SER A 150 10.44 -7.82 1.25
N ILE A 151 10.49 -8.83 2.13
CA ILE A 151 9.68 -8.90 3.35
C ILE A 151 10.63 -9.02 4.55
N PHE A 152 10.52 -8.13 5.52
CA PHE A 152 11.34 -8.13 6.73
C PHE A 152 10.60 -8.84 7.85
N VAL A 153 11.17 -9.91 8.41
CA VAL A 153 10.57 -10.65 9.52
C VAL A 153 11.33 -10.36 10.81
N ARG A 154 10.66 -9.70 11.76
CA ARG A 154 11.17 -9.34 13.08
C ARG A 154 10.90 -10.44 14.09
N ILE A 155 11.93 -10.81 14.86
CA ILE A 155 11.82 -11.75 15.98
C ILE A 155 11.74 -10.93 17.29
N PRO A 156 10.62 -10.95 18.03
CA PRO A 156 10.53 -10.32 19.34
C PRO A 156 11.39 -11.13 20.34
N ASN A 157 12.32 -10.46 21.02
CA ASN A 157 13.30 -10.99 21.99
C ASN A 157 14.50 -11.78 21.42
N SER A 158 15.29 -11.17 20.54
CA SER A 158 16.70 -11.55 20.44
C SER A 158 17.40 -11.19 21.77
N GLN A 159 18.16 -12.13 22.35
CA GLN A 159 18.86 -11.97 23.63
C GLN A 159 19.91 -10.84 23.66
N SER A 160 20.07 -10.08 22.56
CA SER A 160 21.09 -9.05 22.32
C SER A 160 20.59 -7.60 22.38
N GLY A 161 19.31 -7.34 22.68
CA GLY A 161 18.78 -5.98 22.83
C GLY A 161 18.68 -5.17 21.53
N ARG A 162 18.94 -5.77 20.37
CA ARG A 162 18.63 -5.19 19.04
C ARG A 162 17.75 -6.17 18.26
N PRO A 163 16.56 -5.76 17.77
CA PRO A 163 15.78 -6.60 16.87
C PRO A 163 16.58 -6.80 15.57
N GLU A 164 16.98 -8.05 15.29
CA GLU A 164 17.50 -8.41 13.97
C GLU A 164 16.32 -8.76 13.07
N ASP A 165 16.09 -7.94 12.06
CA ASP A 165 15.07 -8.19 11.04
C ASP A 165 15.67 -9.09 9.96
N VAL A 166 15.03 -10.24 9.70
CA VAL A 166 15.46 -11.19 8.67
C VAL A 166 14.77 -10.84 7.36
N GLU A 167 15.55 -10.47 6.34
CA GLU A 167 15.02 -10.16 5.01
C GLU A 167 14.74 -11.46 4.21
N ILE A 168 13.48 -11.63 3.78
CA ILE A 168 12.97 -12.72 2.94
C ILE A 168 12.67 -12.18 1.54
N TRP A 169 13.13 -12.89 0.51
CA TRP A 169 13.01 -12.47 -0.88
C TRP A 169 11.96 -13.31 -1.60
N SER A 170 10.72 -12.83 -1.58
CA SER A 170 9.56 -13.52 -2.13
C SER A 170 9.05 -12.85 -3.41
N HIS A 171 7.89 -13.26 -3.90
CA HIS A 171 7.19 -12.69 -5.04
C HIS A 171 5.69 -12.98 -4.97
N THR A 172 4.91 -12.27 -5.78
CA THR A 172 3.44 -12.39 -5.85
C THR A 172 2.91 -13.81 -6.11
N ASN A 173 3.61 -14.62 -6.92
CA ASN A 173 3.26 -16.02 -7.18
C ASN A 173 3.73 -17.03 -6.10
N ASP A 174 4.44 -16.57 -5.06
CA ASP A 174 4.86 -17.40 -3.92
C ASP A 174 3.68 -17.61 -2.96
N THR A 175 3.82 -18.53 -2.01
CA THR A 175 2.78 -18.81 -1.00
C THR A 175 3.21 -18.34 0.39
N LEU A 176 2.23 -18.13 1.30
CA LEU A 176 2.54 -17.85 2.71
C LEU A 176 3.39 -18.97 3.34
N GLY A 177 3.10 -20.23 3.00
CA GLY A 177 3.92 -21.38 3.41
C GLY A 177 5.35 -21.31 2.87
N GLY A 178 5.53 -20.82 1.64
CA GLY A 178 6.84 -20.56 1.04
C GLY A 178 7.65 -19.53 1.82
N ILE A 179 7.02 -18.41 2.22
CA ILE A 179 7.65 -17.38 3.07
C ILE A 179 8.08 -17.97 4.42
N LYS A 180 7.19 -18.72 5.08
CA LYS A 180 7.49 -19.38 6.38
C LYS A 180 8.70 -20.32 6.28
N ARG A 181 8.76 -21.14 5.23
CA ARG A 181 9.89 -22.04 4.96
C ARG A 181 11.19 -21.29 4.71
N GLN A 182 11.17 -20.26 3.87
CA GLN A 182 12.36 -19.43 3.63
C GLN A 182 12.86 -18.76 4.92
N PHE A 183 11.93 -18.30 5.77
CA PHE A 183 12.27 -17.75 7.08
C PHE A 183 12.91 -18.80 7.98
N LEU A 184 12.31 -19.97 8.14
CA LEU A 184 12.87 -21.07 8.93
C LEU A 184 14.29 -21.45 8.48
N ILE A 185 14.50 -21.59 7.17
CA ILE A 185 15.81 -21.89 6.57
C ILE A 185 16.82 -20.78 6.87
N LYS A 186 16.48 -19.51 6.62
CA LYS A 186 17.38 -18.37 6.82
C LYS A 186 17.71 -18.14 8.31
N SER A 187 16.74 -18.34 9.18
CA SER A 187 16.88 -18.16 10.63
C SER A 187 17.49 -19.38 11.34
N LYS A 188 17.84 -20.45 10.61
CA LYS A 188 18.44 -21.69 11.14
C LYS A 188 17.59 -22.37 12.24
N PHE A 189 16.27 -22.14 12.24
CA PHE A 189 15.38 -22.91 13.09
C PHE A 189 15.21 -24.30 12.47
N MET A 190 15.58 -25.35 13.20
CA MET A 190 15.37 -26.74 12.77
C MET A 190 13.87 -27.02 12.55
N ASN A 191 13.51 -28.10 11.85
CA ASN A 191 12.12 -28.56 11.56
C ASN A 191 11.22 -28.78 12.80
N SER A 192 11.66 -28.40 13.99
CA SER A 192 11.02 -28.59 15.30
C SER A 192 10.33 -27.33 15.86
N TYR A 193 10.15 -26.31 15.02
CA TYR A 193 9.54 -25.03 15.41
C TYR A 193 8.39 -24.67 14.49
N ARG A 194 7.23 -24.33 15.09
CA ARG A 194 6.11 -23.72 14.39
C ARG A 194 6.30 -22.20 14.40
N VAL A 195 6.19 -21.57 13.23
CA VAL A 195 6.26 -20.12 13.07
C VAL A 195 4.89 -19.58 12.70
N GLU A 196 4.43 -18.61 13.48
CA GLU A 196 3.27 -17.79 13.18
C GLU A 196 3.77 -16.39 12.77
N LEU A 197 3.29 -15.89 11.62
CA LEU A 197 3.64 -14.57 11.12
C LEU A 197 2.48 -13.60 11.38
N CYS A 198 2.77 -12.44 11.95
CA CYS A 198 1.78 -11.40 12.24
C CYS A 198 2.09 -10.10 11.47
N LEU A 199 1.07 -9.48 10.88
CA LEU A 199 1.15 -8.15 10.26
C LEU A 199 0.45 -7.15 11.20
N ASN A 200 1.16 -6.12 11.67
CA ASN A 200 0.61 -5.11 12.61
C ASN A 200 -0.04 -5.70 13.90
N GLY A 201 0.35 -6.91 14.29
CA GLY A 201 -0.22 -7.63 15.44
C GLY A 201 -1.26 -8.71 15.07
N ASP A 202 -1.81 -8.67 13.85
CA ASP A 202 -2.80 -9.62 13.37
C ASP A 202 -2.14 -10.87 12.77
N SER A 203 -2.58 -12.05 13.21
CA SER A 203 -2.05 -13.34 12.74
C SER A 203 -2.44 -13.61 11.29
N LEU A 204 -1.47 -13.98 10.44
CA LEU A 204 -1.72 -14.34 9.04
C LEU A 204 -2.22 -15.79 8.86
N GLU A 205 -2.40 -16.56 9.94
CA GLU A 205 -2.83 -17.97 9.87
C GLU A 205 -4.22 -18.16 9.24
N HIS A 206 -5.11 -17.16 9.37
CA HIS A 206 -6.48 -17.23 8.84
C HIS A 206 -6.54 -17.28 7.30
N TYR A 207 -5.49 -16.80 6.60
CA TYR A 207 -5.38 -16.94 5.15
C TYR A 207 -5.05 -18.38 4.74
N GLY A 208 -4.29 -19.11 5.58
CA GLY A 208 -3.78 -20.44 5.28
C GLY A 208 -2.52 -20.44 4.40
N ASP A 209 -1.66 -21.45 4.57
CA ASP A 209 -0.34 -21.51 3.96
C ASP A 209 -0.33 -21.61 2.42
N ARG A 210 -1.46 -22.00 1.82
CA ARG A 210 -1.61 -22.18 0.37
C ARG A 210 -1.93 -20.89 -0.38
N LYS A 211 -2.36 -19.82 0.32
CA LYS A 211 -2.70 -18.54 -0.33
C LYS A 211 -1.46 -17.88 -0.91
N LEU A 212 -1.65 -17.28 -2.09
CA LEU A 212 -0.59 -16.57 -2.79
C LEU A 212 -0.29 -15.25 -2.09
N VAL A 213 0.95 -14.79 -2.19
CA VAL A 213 1.35 -13.48 -1.65
C VAL A 213 0.56 -12.35 -2.30
N SER A 214 0.19 -12.47 -3.58
CA SER A 214 -0.70 -11.52 -4.27
C SER A 214 -2.12 -11.43 -3.68
N GLN A 215 -2.55 -12.44 -2.93
CA GLN A 215 -3.88 -12.52 -2.31
C GLN A 215 -3.88 -12.08 -0.83
N ILE A 216 -2.70 -11.75 -0.29
CA ILE A 216 -2.49 -11.33 1.09
C ILE A 216 -2.09 -9.84 1.04
N PRO A 217 -2.45 -9.00 2.03
CA PRO A 217 -2.10 -7.57 2.05
C PRO A 217 -0.60 -7.32 2.35
N LEU A 218 0.30 -8.02 1.66
CA LEU A 218 1.76 -7.85 1.73
C LEU A 218 2.23 -6.97 0.55
N ARG A 219 2.98 -5.92 0.87
CA ARG A 219 3.62 -5.02 -0.10
C ARG A 219 5.14 -5.14 -0.03
N ASP A 220 5.85 -4.56 -1.00
CA ASP A 220 7.30 -4.51 -0.93
C ASP A 220 7.77 -3.77 0.34
N LYS A 221 8.80 -4.31 1.00
CA LYS A 221 9.35 -3.84 2.28
C LYS A 221 8.40 -3.93 3.48
N THR A 222 7.40 -4.81 3.42
CA THR A 222 6.51 -5.06 4.57
C THR A 222 7.30 -5.67 5.74
N ILE A 223 7.01 -5.21 6.96
CA ILE A 223 7.60 -5.74 8.20
C ILE A 223 6.57 -6.67 8.88
N LEU A 224 6.93 -7.93 9.07
CA LEU A 224 6.16 -8.95 9.78
C LEU A 224 6.80 -9.25 11.13
N THR A 225 6.00 -9.66 12.11
CA THR A 225 6.50 -10.15 13.40
C THR A 225 6.34 -11.67 13.46
N ALA A 226 7.41 -12.40 13.72
CA ALA A 226 7.38 -13.85 13.90
C ALA A 226 7.18 -14.24 15.36
N LYS A 227 6.23 -15.13 15.64
CA LYS A 227 6.10 -15.85 16.90
C LYS A 227 6.53 -17.29 16.70
N ILE A 228 7.52 -17.73 17.47
CA ILE A 228 8.13 -19.06 17.35
C ILE A 228 7.65 -19.93 18.51
N CYS A 229 6.99 -21.05 18.20
CA CYS A 229 6.53 -22.04 19.18
C CYS A 229 7.29 -23.35 18.99
N ALA A 230 7.83 -23.92 20.08
CA ALA A 230 8.48 -25.24 20.02
C ALA A 230 7.45 -26.37 19.88
N SER A 231 7.69 -27.34 19.00
CA SER A 231 6.76 -28.44 18.68
C SER A 231 6.47 -29.40 19.84
N ASN A 232 7.19 -29.32 20.96
CA ASN A 232 7.01 -30.18 22.13
C ASN A 232 6.46 -29.40 23.33
N SER A 233 5.13 -29.27 23.41
CA SER A 233 4.43 -28.92 24.65
C SER A 233 3.14 -29.73 24.80
N ASN A 234 3.29 -31.04 24.97
CA ASN A 234 2.33 -31.83 25.74
C ASN A 234 2.60 -31.53 27.22
N VAL A 235 1.77 -30.70 27.87
CA VAL A 235 1.25 -30.85 29.26
C VAL A 235 0.30 -29.67 29.58
N ALA A 236 -0.98 -30.02 29.76
CA ALA A 236 -2.01 -29.50 30.66
C ALA A 236 -1.99 -28.01 31.13
N SER A 237 -3.03 -27.28 30.71
CA SER A 237 -3.96 -26.60 31.64
C SER A 237 -5.35 -26.50 31.00
N ALA A 238 -6.10 -27.59 31.09
CA ALA A 238 -7.53 -27.58 30.77
C ALA A 238 -8.29 -27.01 31.98
N SER A 239 -8.97 -25.89 31.78
CA SER A 239 -10.21 -25.58 32.51
C SER A 239 -11.32 -25.61 31.46
N GLU A 240 -12.17 -26.63 31.56
CA GLU A 240 -13.35 -26.81 30.72
C GLU A 240 -14.37 -25.73 31.06
N THR A 241 -14.84 -24.99 30.05
CA THR A 241 -16.27 -24.70 29.80
C THR A 241 -16.42 -23.68 28.66
N SER A 242 -16.64 -24.16 27.44
CA SER A 242 -17.64 -23.60 26.52
C SER A 242 -17.65 -24.41 25.22
N SER A 243 -18.78 -25.07 24.99
CA SER A 243 -19.17 -25.70 23.75
C SER A 243 -19.47 -24.65 22.69
N GLU A 244 -18.57 -24.47 21.72
CA GLU A 244 -18.91 -24.01 20.38
C GLU A 244 -18.07 -24.73 19.33
N SER A 245 -18.73 -25.05 18.22
CA SER A 245 -18.27 -25.95 17.18
C SER A 245 -17.36 -25.21 16.21
N SER A 246 -16.05 -25.13 16.49
CA SER A 246 -15.08 -24.65 15.51
C SER A 246 -14.94 -25.66 14.36
N PRO A 247 -14.90 -25.22 13.09
CA PRO A 247 -14.67 -26.12 11.97
C PRO A 247 -13.23 -26.63 12.06
N SER A 248 -13.09 -27.95 12.12
CA SER A 248 -11.88 -28.75 11.86
C SER A 248 -10.55 -27.99 12.00
N ALA A 249 -9.84 -28.24 13.10
CA ALA A 249 -8.40 -28.07 13.16
C ALA A 249 -7.79 -28.48 11.81
N SER A 250 -7.07 -27.57 11.17
CA SER A 250 -6.27 -27.88 9.99
C SER A 250 -5.45 -29.13 10.34
N PRO A 251 -5.47 -30.18 9.50
CA PRO A 251 -4.60 -31.32 9.75
C PRO A 251 -3.19 -30.78 9.90
N ILE A 252 -2.49 -31.28 10.91
CA ILE A 252 -1.07 -31.03 11.11
C ILE A 252 -0.41 -31.43 9.80
N ILE A 253 -0.07 -30.45 8.95
CA ILE A 253 0.85 -30.70 7.84
C ILE A 253 2.16 -30.98 8.56
N ASP A 254 2.53 -32.26 8.63
CA ASP A 254 3.90 -32.63 8.95
C ASP A 254 4.78 -31.86 7.95
N GLN A 255 5.52 -30.87 8.42
CA GLN A 255 6.42 -30.05 7.61
C GLN A 255 7.57 -30.87 6.96
N ASN A 256 7.50 -32.20 7.06
CA ASN A 256 8.52 -33.17 6.67
C ASN A 256 8.17 -33.99 5.43
N ASP A 257 6.91 -34.03 4.97
CA ASP A 257 6.56 -34.72 3.72
C ASP A 257 6.46 -33.71 2.58
N GLY A 258 7.36 -33.83 1.60
CA GLY A 258 7.37 -33.01 0.39
C GLY A 258 6.16 -33.28 -0.54
N PRO A 259 6.09 -32.63 -1.70
CA PRO A 259 4.98 -32.78 -2.63
C PRO A 259 4.81 -34.24 -3.09
N ASN A 260 3.58 -34.76 -3.02
CA ASN A 260 3.26 -36.12 -3.48
C ASN A 260 3.00 -36.14 -4.99
N LEU A 261 4.07 -36.32 -5.77
CA LEU A 261 4.04 -36.25 -7.23
C LEU A 261 3.11 -37.28 -7.89
N ASP A 262 2.93 -38.46 -7.29
CA ASP A 262 2.05 -39.51 -7.82
C ASP A 262 0.58 -39.09 -7.67
N ALA A 263 0.20 -38.62 -6.47
CA ALA A 263 -1.15 -38.10 -6.23
C ALA A 263 -1.44 -36.81 -7.01
N GLU A 264 -0.45 -35.92 -7.12
CA GLU A 264 -0.55 -34.70 -7.93
C GLU A 264 -0.70 -35.03 -9.42
N GLY A 265 -0.05 -36.09 -9.89
CA GLY A 265 -0.14 -36.59 -11.26
C GLY A 265 -1.56 -36.98 -11.70
N CYS A 266 -2.43 -37.33 -10.75
CA CYS A 266 -3.83 -37.68 -10.99
C CYS A 266 -4.75 -36.44 -11.03
N LEU A 267 -4.26 -35.22 -10.80
CA LEU A 267 -5.10 -34.02 -10.86
C LEU A 267 -5.54 -33.73 -12.31
N PRO A 268 -6.79 -33.29 -12.52
CA PRO A 268 -7.34 -33.09 -13.87
C PRO A 268 -6.58 -32.03 -14.68
N GLY A 269 -6.07 -30.96 -14.03
CA GLY A 269 -5.23 -29.96 -14.70
C GLY A 269 -3.89 -30.54 -15.18
N VAL A 270 -3.30 -31.46 -14.42
CA VAL A 270 -2.05 -32.16 -14.77
C VAL A 270 -2.29 -33.17 -15.88
N ILE A 271 -3.40 -33.92 -15.84
CA ILE A 271 -3.81 -34.84 -16.90
C ILE A 271 -4.01 -34.09 -18.22
N LEU A 272 -4.66 -32.92 -18.19
CA LEU A 272 -4.86 -32.06 -19.36
C LEU A 272 -3.52 -31.63 -19.97
N ALA A 273 -2.53 -31.28 -19.15
CA ALA A 273 -1.19 -30.85 -19.59
C ALA A 273 -0.28 -32.01 -20.06
N ARG A 274 -0.61 -33.27 -19.75
CA ARG A 274 0.16 -34.46 -20.16
C ARG A 274 -0.24 -35.00 -21.53
N LYS A 275 -1.49 -34.80 -21.96
CA LYS A 275 -2.00 -35.34 -23.22
C LYS A 275 -1.84 -34.36 -24.39
N ASP A 276 -1.31 -34.87 -25.51
CA ASP A 276 -0.95 -34.09 -26.69
C ASP A 276 -2.12 -33.41 -27.42
N ASN A 277 -3.35 -33.87 -27.22
CA ASN A 277 -4.50 -33.49 -28.06
C ASN A 277 -5.24 -32.23 -27.58
N TYR A 278 -5.21 -31.89 -26.29
CA TYR A 278 -6.09 -30.85 -25.73
C TYR A 278 -5.55 -29.42 -25.95
N ILE A 279 -4.28 -29.16 -25.64
CA ILE A 279 -3.68 -27.83 -25.75
C ILE A 279 -3.72 -27.27 -27.19
N PRO A 280 -3.43 -28.06 -28.25
CA PRO A 280 -3.57 -27.59 -29.64
C PRO A 280 -5.00 -27.21 -30.04
N ILE A 281 -6.01 -27.87 -29.47
CA ILE A 281 -7.42 -27.51 -29.68
C ILE A 281 -7.70 -26.13 -29.08
N LEU A 282 -7.24 -25.88 -27.85
CA LEU A 282 -7.42 -24.60 -27.18
C LEU A 282 -6.74 -23.46 -27.94
N HIS A 283 -5.51 -23.67 -28.44
CA HIS A 283 -4.86 -22.70 -29.33
C HIS A 283 -5.68 -22.40 -30.59
N SER A 284 -6.21 -23.45 -31.23
CA SER A 284 -7.06 -23.29 -32.43
C SER A 284 -8.32 -22.47 -32.13
N ILE A 285 -8.93 -22.65 -30.95
CA ILE A 285 -10.10 -21.88 -30.50
C ILE A 285 -9.71 -20.41 -30.30
N CYS A 286 -8.60 -20.13 -29.61
CA CYS A 286 -8.09 -18.77 -29.40
C CYS A 286 -7.85 -18.05 -30.73
N ASP A 287 -7.15 -18.69 -31.66
CA ASP A 287 -6.83 -18.06 -32.95
C ASP A 287 -8.09 -17.81 -33.78
N PHE A 288 -9.02 -18.77 -33.81
CA PHE A 288 -10.28 -18.59 -34.52
C PHE A 288 -11.13 -17.46 -33.90
N ALA A 289 -11.24 -17.42 -32.57
CA ALA A 289 -11.97 -16.38 -31.85
C ALA A 289 -11.44 -14.98 -32.16
N ASN A 290 -10.12 -14.87 -32.40
CA ASN A 290 -9.45 -13.63 -32.79
C ASN A 290 -9.59 -13.26 -34.28
N GLN A 291 -9.56 -14.23 -35.19
CA GLN A 291 -9.64 -13.98 -36.64
C GLN A 291 -11.04 -13.53 -37.11
N VAL A 292 -12.06 -13.85 -36.33
CA VAL A 292 -13.46 -13.57 -36.65
C VAL A 292 -13.80 -12.08 -36.38
N SER A 293 -14.69 -11.49 -37.21
CA SER A 293 -15.11 -10.08 -37.08
C SER A 293 -16.61 -9.97 -36.74
N PRO A 294 -17.02 -9.28 -35.64
CA PRO A 294 -16.17 -8.82 -34.53
C PRO A 294 -15.52 -10.00 -33.77
N PRO A 295 -14.39 -9.77 -33.07
CA PRO A 295 -13.69 -10.81 -32.32
C PRO A 295 -14.51 -11.29 -31.12
N LEU A 296 -14.40 -12.58 -30.80
CA LEU A 296 -15.16 -13.23 -29.72
C LEU A 296 -14.37 -13.15 -28.39
N THR A 297 -14.26 -11.97 -27.80
CA THR A 297 -13.40 -11.68 -26.63
C THR A 297 -13.70 -12.57 -25.41
N ASN A 298 -14.97 -12.82 -25.09
CA ASN A 298 -15.33 -13.66 -23.93
C ASN A 298 -14.90 -15.13 -24.12
N LEU A 299 -14.97 -15.65 -25.35
CA LEU A 299 -14.52 -17.00 -25.67
C LEU A 299 -12.99 -17.09 -25.57
N LEU A 300 -12.28 -16.08 -26.06
CA LEU A 300 -10.82 -15.96 -25.93
C LEU A 300 -10.41 -15.97 -24.44
N GLN A 301 -11.00 -15.11 -23.62
CA GLN A 301 -10.70 -15.01 -22.19
C GLN A 301 -10.97 -16.33 -21.45
N SER A 302 -12.12 -16.96 -21.70
CA SER A 302 -12.47 -18.25 -21.07
C SER A 302 -11.51 -19.37 -21.47
N THR A 303 -11.06 -19.38 -22.73
CA THR A 303 -10.10 -20.38 -23.23
C THR A 303 -8.71 -20.18 -22.62
N ARG A 304 -8.24 -18.92 -22.49
CA ARG A 304 -6.97 -18.58 -21.84
C ARG A 304 -6.96 -18.92 -20.36
N ALA A 305 -8.05 -18.62 -19.64
CA ALA A 305 -8.18 -18.96 -18.22
C ALA A 305 -8.01 -20.47 -17.97
N LEU A 306 -8.48 -21.31 -18.88
CA LEU A 306 -8.29 -22.76 -18.80
C LEU A 306 -6.83 -23.18 -19.07
N LEU A 307 -6.16 -22.57 -20.04
CA LEU A 307 -4.73 -22.81 -20.31
C LEU A 307 -3.88 -22.44 -19.08
N GLU A 308 -4.18 -21.31 -18.44
CA GLU A 308 -3.48 -20.79 -17.27
C GLU A 308 -3.61 -21.64 -16.01
N LEU A 309 -4.72 -22.39 -15.87
CA LEU A 309 -4.96 -23.34 -14.78
C LEU A 309 -4.10 -24.61 -14.90
N SER A 310 -3.83 -25.06 -16.12
CA SER A 310 -3.03 -26.26 -16.34
C SER A 310 -1.54 -25.98 -16.14
N PRO A 311 -0.74 -26.93 -15.64
CA PRO A 311 0.71 -26.80 -15.66
C PRO A 311 1.26 -26.66 -17.09
N PRO A 312 2.50 -26.17 -17.27
CA PRO A 312 3.15 -26.15 -18.58
C PRO A 312 3.05 -27.52 -19.28
N HIS A 313 2.58 -27.52 -20.53
CA HIS A 313 2.34 -28.73 -21.31
C HIS A 313 3.61 -29.57 -21.44
N GLN A 314 3.60 -30.79 -20.91
CA GLN A 314 4.78 -31.63 -20.79
C GLN A 314 5.45 -31.91 -22.15
N PRO A 315 4.71 -32.23 -23.23
CA PRO A 315 5.28 -32.37 -24.58
C PRO A 315 5.94 -31.08 -25.09
N THR A 316 5.40 -29.91 -24.77
CA THR A 316 6.01 -28.62 -25.13
C THR A 316 7.32 -28.39 -24.38
N ILE A 317 7.38 -28.71 -23.08
CA ILE A 317 8.63 -28.64 -22.29
C ILE A 317 9.70 -29.55 -22.89
N THR A 318 9.34 -30.82 -23.16
CA THR A 318 10.26 -31.80 -23.75
C THR A 318 10.77 -31.32 -25.10
N TYR A 319 9.87 -30.84 -25.97
CA TYR A 319 10.23 -30.26 -27.27
C TYR A 319 11.23 -29.10 -27.16
N VAL A 320 10.99 -28.15 -26.25
CA VAL A 320 11.88 -26.99 -26.05
C VAL A 320 13.25 -27.44 -25.53
N LYS A 321 13.29 -28.31 -24.51
CA LYS A 321 14.54 -28.85 -23.95
C LYS A 321 15.36 -29.59 -25.00
N GLU A 322 14.72 -30.48 -25.77
CA GLU A 322 15.39 -31.27 -26.81
C GLU A 322 15.94 -30.41 -27.95
N ILE A 323 15.16 -29.45 -28.45
CA ILE A 323 15.63 -28.58 -29.55
C ILE A 323 16.79 -27.69 -29.10
N CYS A 324 16.71 -27.10 -27.90
CA CYS A 324 17.80 -26.30 -27.37
C CYS A 324 19.06 -27.16 -27.18
N GLN A 325 18.92 -28.40 -26.68
CA GLN A 325 20.05 -29.32 -26.51
C GLN A 325 20.68 -29.73 -27.85
N GLN A 326 19.86 -30.06 -28.85
CA GLN A 326 20.34 -30.39 -30.19
C GLN A 326 21.12 -29.23 -30.81
N ARG A 327 20.59 -28.00 -30.72
CA ARG A 327 21.28 -26.79 -31.22
C ARG A 327 22.57 -26.50 -30.48
N ALA A 328 22.59 -26.61 -29.15
CA ALA A 328 23.79 -26.38 -28.34
C ALA A 328 24.90 -27.39 -28.69
N LEU A 329 24.57 -28.65 -28.98
CA LEU A 329 25.51 -29.66 -29.46
C LEU A 329 26.05 -29.31 -30.87
N HIS A 330 25.18 -28.87 -31.78
CA HIS A 330 25.56 -28.47 -33.13
C HIS A 330 26.43 -27.21 -33.20
N ALA A 331 26.19 -26.22 -32.33
CA ALA A 331 27.01 -25.02 -32.21
C ALA A 331 28.48 -25.35 -31.88
N ASN A 332 28.73 -26.47 -31.19
CA ASN A 332 30.07 -26.95 -30.90
C ASN A 332 30.70 -27.78 -32.03
N SER A 333 29.94 -28.16 -33.07
CA SER A 333 30.36 -29.16 -34.07
C SER A 333 30.61 -28.64 -35.49
N ASN A 334 30.59 -27.31 -35.75
CA ASN A 334 30.84 -26.67 -37.06
C ASN A 334 30.06 -27.24 -38.27
N ALA A 335 29.00 -28.02 -38.05
CA ALA A 335 28.19 -28.64 -39.10
C ALA A 335 26.97 -27.75 -39.42
N PRO A 336 26.57 -27.59 -40.70
CA PRO A 336 25.39 -26.79 -41.06
C PRO A 336 24.13 -27.43 -40.50
N TYR A 337 23.43 -26.73 -39.60
CA TYR A 337 22.15 -27.15 -39.05
C TYR A 337 21.02 -26.74 -39.99
N THR A 338 20.27 -27.72 -40.50
CA THR A 338 19.26 -27.53 -41.56
C THR A 338 17.82 -27.48 -41.05
N GLY A 339 17.57 -27.17 -39.77
CA GLY A 339 16.22 -27.22 -39.19
C GLY A 339 15.90 -26.11 -38.21
N ASP A 340 15.63 -24.89 -38.67
CA ASP A 340 15.27 -23.77 -37.79
C ASP A 340 13.84 -23.83 -37.20
N LYS A 341 13.47 -24.99 -36.60
CA LYS A 341 12.11 -25.32 -36.15
C LYS A 341 11.58 -24.45 -35.00
N LEU A 342 12.45 -23.89 -34.16
CA LEU A 342 12.05 -23.02 -33.03
C LEU A 342 11.74 -21.62 -33.52
N GLU A 343 12.59 -21.05 -34.38
CA GLU A 343 12.36 -19.76 -35.01
C GLU A 343 11.09 -19.79 -35.87
N SER A 344 10.88 -20.86 -36.64
CA SER A 344 9.66 -21.02 -37.45
C SER A 344 8.36 -21.14 -36.63
N LYS A 345 8.42 -21.36 -35.30
CA LYS A 345 7.23 -21.35 -34.43
C LYS A 345 6.94 -19.98 -33.82
N LEU A 346 7.91 -19.05 -33.84
CA LEU A 346 7.79 -17.70 -33.30
C LEU A 346 7.61 -16.65 -34.40
N PHE A 347 8.25 -16.85 -35.57
CA PHE A 347 8.24 -15.91 -36.69
C PHE A 347 7.45 -16.49 -37.86
N SER A 348 6.54 -15.69 -38.42
CA SER A 348 5.76 -16.07 -39.59
C SER A 348 6.68 -16.28 -40.80
N SER A 349 6.59 -17.43 -41.48
CA SER A 349 7.21 -17.54 -42.80
C SER A 349 6.39 -16.71 -43.81
N ALA A 350 7.06 -15.96 -44.68
CA ALA A 350 6.43 -15.23 -45.80
C ALA A 350 5.66 -16.15 -46.79
N SER A 351 5.65 -17.46 -46.55
CA SER A 351 5.00 -18.51 -47.33
C SER A 351 3.74 -19.10 -46.70
N GLY A 352 3.12 -18.44 -45.70
CA GLY A 352 1.79 -18.81 -45.21
C GLY A 352 1.73 -20.17 -44.49
N GLY A 353 2.69 -20.44 -43.59
CA GLY A 353 2.63 -21.61 -42.71
C GLY A 353 1.70 -21.42 -41.50
N ASP A 354 1.12 -22.52 -41.02
CA ASP A 354 0.26 -22.66 -39.83
C ASP A 354 0.97 -22.25 -38.52
N ILE A 355 1.12 -20.95 -38.26
CA ILE A 355 1.59 -20.47 -36.95
C ILE A 355 0.42 -19.84 -36.21
N SER A 356 0.09 -20.46 -35.09
CA SER A 356 -0.88 -20.00 -34.12
C SER A 356 -0.26 -18.91 -33.23
N PRO A 357 -0.73 -17.64 -33.28
CA PRO A 357 -0.31 -16.63 -32.33
C PRO A 357 -0.49 -17.07 -30.87
N SER A 358 -1.59 -17.77 -30.56
CA SER A 358 -1.80 -18.32 -29.22
C SER A 358 -0.73 -19.33 -28.82
N ALA A 359 -0.32 -20.21 -29.73
CA ALA A 359 0.75 -21.19 -29.45
C ALA A 359 2.12 -20.52 -29.29
N ALA A 360 2.39 -19.43 -30.00
CA ALA A 360 3.64 -18.67 -29.86
C ALA A 360 3.73 -17.96 -28.50
N VAL A 361 2.64 -17.33 -28.03
CA VAL A 361 2.58 -16.76 -26.67
C VAL A 361 2.81 -17.85 -25.63
N TYR A 362 2.10 -18.97 -25.73
CA TYR A 362 2.25 -20.10 -24.82
C TYR A 362 3.67 -20.67 -24.80
N LEU A 363 4.32 -20.78 -25.97
CA LEU A 363 5.71 -21.21 -26.07
C LEU A 363 6.65 -20.26 -25.30
N LEU A 364 6.44 -18.94 -25.41
CA LEU A 364 7.21 -17.94 -24.66
C LEU A 364 6.94 -18.03 -23.15
N GLU A 365 5.71 -18.33 -22.72
CA GLU A 365 5.36 -18.56 -21.31
C GLU A 365 6.10 -19.78 -20.75
N VAL A 366 6.12 -20.89 -21.49
CA VAL A 366 6.84 -22.11 -21.11
C VAL A 366 8.35 -21.85 -21.04
N ILE A 367 8.93 -21.14 -22.03
CA ILE A 367 10.35 -20.77 -21.99
C ILE A 367 10.64 -19.90 -20.76
N HIS A 368 9.80 -18.89 -20.49
CA HIS A 368 9.96 -18.02 -19.33
C HIS A 368 9.84 -18.79 -18.00
N SER A 369 8.90 -19.73 -17.87
CA SER A 369 8.75 -20.54 -16.65
C SER A 369 9.95 -21.48 -16.41
N LEU A 370 10.62 -21.95 -17.47
CA LEU A 370 11.83 -22.76 -17.35
C LEU A 370 13.06 -21.92 -16.98
N LEU A 371 13.12 -20.66 -17.43
CA LEU A 371 14.23 -19.74 -17.14
C LEU A 371 14.13 -19.08 -15.75
N MET A 372 12.91 -18.77 -15.31
CA MET A 372 12.62 -18.10 -14.05
C MET A 372 11.43 -18.78 -13.34
N PRO A 373 11.62 -20.00 -12.81
CA PRO A 373 10.56 -20.71 -12.12
C PRO A 373 10.17 -20.00 -10.81
N SER A 374 8.92 -20.21 -10.41
CA SER A 374 8.36 -19.70 -9.16
C SER A 374 8.99 -20.36 -7.94
N GLN A 375 9.16 -21.69 -7.95
CA GLN A 375 9.79 -22.44 -6.86
C GLN A 375 11.32 -22.45 -6.97
N GLN A 376 12.00 -22.24 -5.83
CA GLN A 376 13.48 -22.20 -5.77
C GLN A 376 14.15 -23.60 -5.69
N ASN A 377 13.36 -24.66 -5.49
CA ASN A 377 13.87 -26.01 -5.20
C ASN A 377 14.67 -26.66 -6.36
N HIS A 378 14.54 -26.14 -7.58
CA HIS A 378 15.17 -26.69 -8.80
C HIS A 378 16.19 -25.74 -9.45
N MET A 379 16.90 -24.91 -8.66
CA MET A 379 17.82 -23.89 -9.19
C MET A 379 18.91 -24.48 -10.12
N GLU A 380 19.41 -25.70 -9.86
CA GLU A 380 20.41 -26.35 -10.71
C GLU A 380 19.86 -26.69 -12.10
N GLU A 381 18.64 -27.24 -12.18
CA GLU A 381 17.97 -27.55 -13.45
C GLU A 381 17.69 -26.29 -14.26
N THR A 382 17.26 -25.22 -13.60
CA THR A 382 17.03 -23.90 -14.22
C THR A 382 18.32 -23.35 -14.83
N ILE A 383 19.44 -23.41 -14.10
CA ILE A 383 20.73 -22.93 -14.59
C ILE A 383 21.20 -23.77 -15.77
N ASN A 384 21.03 -25.10 -15.70
CA ASN A 384 21.38 -26.00 -16.80
C ASN A 384 20.56 -25.70 -18.06
N PHE A 385 19.24 -25.52 -17.94
CA PHE A 385 18.40 -25.13 -19.07
C PHE A 385 18.77 -23.75 -19.61
N ALA A 386 18.95 -22.75 -18.75
CA ALA A 386 19.34 -21.40 -19.17
C ALA A 386 20.68 -21.40 -19.93
N LYS A 387 21.64 -22.22 -19.48
CA LYS A 387 22.91 -22.43 -20.18
C LYS A 387 22.67 -23.02 -21.57
N THR A 388 21.93 -24.13 -21.67
CA THR A 388 21.62 -24.78 -22.95
C THR A 388 20.84 -23.85 -23.88
N PHE A 389 19.92 -23.04 -23.36
CA PHE A 389 19.17 -22.04 -24.12
C PHE A 389 20.09 -20.97 -24.72
N ILE A 390 21.03 -20.42 -23.94
CA ILE A 390 22.01 -19.44 -24.44
C ILE A 390 22.92 -20.09 -25.49
N GLU A 391 23.46 -21.28 -25.23
CA GLU A 391 24.31 -22.01 -26.18
C GLU A 391 23.59 -22.40 -27.47
N SER A 392 22.25 -22.51 -27.44
CA SER A 392 21.42 -22.77 -28.61
C SER A 392 21.15 -21.55 -29.50
N GLY A 393 21.67 -20.37 -29.14
CA GLY A 393 21.42 -19.11 -29.84
C GLY A 393 20.17 -18.35 -29.35
N GLY A 394 19.65 -18.68 -28.16
CA GLY A 394 18.42 -18.07 -27.61
C GLY A 394 18.49 -16.55 -27.45
N VAL A 395 19.67 -15.97 -27.19
CA VAL A 395 19.85 -14.51 -27.12
C VAL A 395 19.59 -13.84 -28.48
N SER A 396 20.09 -14.45 -29.56
CA SER A 396 19.85 -13.98 -30.93
C SER A 396 18.37 -14.03 -31.29
N LEU A 397 17.70 -15.14 -30.96
CA LEU A 397 16.27 -15.34 -31.18
C LEU A 397 15.42 -14.26 -30.50
N VAL A 398 15.73 -13.94 -29.25
CA VAL A 398 15.01 -12.93 -28.45
C VAL A 398 15.25 -11.52 -28.99
N LEU A 399 16.50 -11.17 -29.32
CA LEU A 399 16.79 -9.86 -29.92
C LEU A 399 16.13 -9.70 -31.30
N LYS A 400 16.08 -10.77 -32.08
CA LYS A 400 15.37 -10.83 -33.36
C LYS A 400 13.86 -10.61 -33.18
N ALA A 401 13.25 -11.23 -32.17
CA ALA A 401 11.82 -11.10 -31.88
C ALA A 401 11.44 -9.67 -31.49
N LEU A 402 12.36 -8.96 -30.84
CA LEU A 402 12.17 -7.58 -30.44
C LEU A 402 12.44 -6.57 -31.57
N THR A 403 13.13 -6.95 -32.64
CA THR A 403 13.59 -6.03 -33.70
C THR A 403 12.90 -6.20 -35.04
N GLN A 404 12.39 -7.38 -35.35
CA GLN A 404 11.75 -7.64 -36.64
C GLN A 404 10.23 -7.36 -36.60
N ASN A 405 9.71 -6.83 -37.71
CA ASN A 405 8.29 -6.47 -37.85
C ASN A 405 7.38 -7.68 -38.13
N ASP A 406 7.94 -8.84 -38.47
CA ASP A 406 7.22 -10.10 -38.73
C ASP A 406 6.99 -10.93 -37.45
N PHE A 407 7.52 -10.49 -36.30
CA PHE A 407 7.23 -11.09 -35.02
C PHE A 407 5.73 -10.96 -34.70
N MET A 408 5.07 -12.11 -34.51
CA MET A 408 3.63 -12.17 -34.23
C MET A 408 2.75 -11.48 -35.29
N PHE A 409 3.13 -11.57 -36.57
CA PHE A 409 2.35 -11.00 -37.67
C PHE A 409 0.92 -11.58 -37.69
N GLY A 410 -0.09 -10.69 -37.72
CA GLY A 410 -1.51 -11.08 -37.70
C GLY A 410 -2.09 -11.42 -36.32
N ALA A 411 -1.32 -11.29 -35.25
CA ALA A 411 -1.82 -11.38 -33.88
C ALA A 411 -2.64 -10.14 -33.48
N ASP A 412 -3.60 -10.31 -32.56
CA ASP A 412 -4.32 -9.20 -31.95
C ASP A 412 -3.43 -8.41 -30.97
N THR A 413 -3.87 -7.21 -30.61
CA THR A 413 -3.17 -6.28 -29.71
C THR A 413 -2.80 -6.91 -28.38
N LEU A 414 -3.69 -7.71 -27.77
CA LEU A 414 -3.47 -8.32 -26.47
C LEU A 414 -2.40 -9.41 -26.58
N SER A 415 -2.52 -10.31 -27.56
CA SER A 415 -1.50 -11.34 -27.81
C SER A 415 -0.14 -10.75 -28.14
N LYS A 416 -0.08 -9.68 -28.94
CA LYS A 416 1.17 -8.99 -29.30
C LYS A 416 1.80 -8.35 -28.07
N ARG A 417 1.01 -7.69 -27.22
CA ARG A 417 1.46 -7.12 -25.94
C ARG A 417 2.02 -8.20 -25.01
N ASP A 418 1.30 -9.30 -24.82
CA ASP A 418 1.69 -10.38 -23.90
C ASP A 418 2.97 -11.08 -24.41
N ALA A 419 3.08 -11.32 -25.72
CA ALA A 419 4.29 -11.85 -26.36
C ALA A 419 5.50 -10.92 -26.18
N LEU A 420 5.34 -9.61 -26.38
CA LEU A 420 6.41 -8.62 -26.18
C LEU A 420 6.85 -8.55 -24.72
N LEU A 421 5.90 -8.58 -23.77
CA LEU A 421 6.19 -8.56 -22.35
C LEU A 421 7.01 -9.79 -21.94
N LEU A 422 6.63 -10.99 -22.38
CA LEU A 422 7.37 -12.23 -22.12
C LEU A 422 8.75 -12.19 -22.77
N THR A 423 8.84 -11.73 -24.02
CA THR A 423 10.12 -11.60 -24.73
C THR A 423 11.06 -10.64 -24.02
N LEU A 424 10.57 -9.51 -23.51
CA LEU A 424 11.37 -8.57 -22.71
C LEU A 424 11.78 -9.14 -21.35
N LYS A 425 10.91 -9.90 -20.67
CA LYS A 425 11.26 -10.61 -19.43
C LYS A 425 12.40 -11.61 -19.67
N ILE A 426 12.35 -12.37 -20.77
CA ILE A 426 13.42 -13.28 -21.17
C ILE A 426 14.70 -12.48 -21.52
N ALA A 427 14.59 -11.41 -22.31
CA ALA A 427 15.70 -10.55 -22.71
C ALA A 427 16.44 -9.97 -21.49
N LYS A 428 15.70 -9.54 -20.47
CA LYS A 428 16.24 -9.01 -19.22
C LYS A 428 17.17 -10.02 -18.54
N VAL A 429 16.76 -11.29 -18.42
CA VAL A 429 17.59 -12.36 -17.83
C VAL A 429 18.87 -12.59 -18.65
N MET A 430 18.72 -12.66 -19.97
CA MET A 430 19.82 -12.95 -20.89
C MET A 430 20.85 -11.81 -20.93
N LEU A 431 20.40 -10.56 -21.09
CA LEU A 431 21.27 -9.39 -21.17
C LEU A 431 21.96 -9.07 -19.85
N LEU A 432 21.30 -9.30 -18.71
CA LEU A 432 21.95 -9.19 -17.41
C LEU A 432 23.05 -10.25 -17.24
N THR A 433 22.81 -11.48 -17.72
CA THR A 433 23.83 -12.53 -17.74
C THR A 433 25.01 -12.15 -18.64
N ALA A 434 24.74 -11.60 -19.83
CA ALA A 434 25.77 -11.09 -20.74
C ALA A 434 26.60 -9.95 -20.11
N ALA A 435 25.95 -9.06 -19.37
CA ALA A 435 26.61 -7.99 -18.62
C ALA A 435 27.59 -8.54 -17.57
N HIS A 436 27.14 -9.49 -16.74
CA HIS A 436 28.00 -10.16 -15.75
C HIS A 436 29.14 -10.96 -16.40
N ALA A 437 28.86 -11.65 -17.52
CA ALA A 437 29.88 -12.40 -18.25
C ALA A 437 30.97 -11.50 -18.81
N LYS A 438 30.62 -10.31 -19.33
CA LYS A 438 31.59 -9.34 -19.86
C LYS A 438 32.54 -8.83 -18.77
N VAL A 439 32.03 -8.57 -17.56
CA VAL A 439 32.85 -8.23 -16.39
C VAL A 439 33.82 -9.37 -16.04
N LEU A 440 33.30 -10.61 -15.98
CA LEU A 440 34.11 -11.79 -15.65
C LEU A 440 35.20 -12.05 -16.69
N CYS A 441 34.90 -11.93 -17.99
CA CYS A 441 35.88 -12.10 -19.06
C CYS A 441 37.03 -11.08 -18.97
N VAL A 442 36.74 -9.82 -18.62
CA VAL A 442 37.78 -8.81 -18.42
C VAL A 442 38.61 -9.11 -17.17
N ALA A 443 37.97 -9.52 -16.06
CA ALA A 443 38.68 -9.94 -14.86
C ALA A 443 39.61 -11.15 -15.12
N ASP A 444 39.15 -12.14 -15.88
CA ASP A 444 39.95 -13.30 -16.28
C ASP A 444 41.14 -12.90 -17.16
N LYS A 445 40.96 -11.99 -18.13
CA LYS A 445 42.07 -11.46 -18.95
C LYS A 445 43.13 -10.79 -18.06
N ILE A 446 42.71 -9.99 -17.07
CA ILE A 446 43.62 -9.32 -16.12
C ILE A 446 44.36 -10.36 -15.27
N ASN A 447 43.65 -11.35 -14.71
CA ASN A 447 44.23 -12.42 -13.90
C ASN A 447 45.23 -13.28 -14.69
N GLN A 448 44.96 -13.50 -15.99
CA GLN A 448 45.84 -14.22 -16.91
C GLN A 448 46.96 -13.36 -17.51
N ARG A 449 47.08 -12.08 -17.10
CA ARG A 449 48.06 -11.11 -17.60
C ARG A 449 48.00 -10.90 -19.13
N LEU A 450 46.80 -10.98 -19.71
CA LEU A 450 46.53 -10.64 -21.10
C LEU A 450 46.31 -9.12 -21.24
N SER A 451 46.60 -8.55 -22.41
CA SER A 451 46.37 -7.13 -22.66
C SER A 451 44.87 -6.81 -22.72
N VAL A 452 44.44 -5.83 -21.94
CA VAL A 452 43.07 -5.28 -21.91
C VAL A 452 43.16 -3.80 -22.27
N SER A 453 42.31 -3.31 -23.19
CA SER A 453 42.31 -1.88 -23.51
C SER A 453 41.73 -1.06 -22.36
N ASN A 454 42.10 0.23 -22.25
CA ASN A 454 41.51 1.12 -21.24
C ASN A 454 39.99 1.23 -21.40
N GLU A 455 39.49 1.19 -22.64
CA GLU A 455 38.05 1.22 -22.94
C GLU A 455 37.34 -0.06 -22.48
N GLU A 456 37.93 -1.24 -22.71
CA GLU A 456 37.41 -2.52 -22.24
C GLU A 456 37.39 -2.58 -20.70
N HIS A 457 38.45 -2.09 -20.05
CA HIS A 457 38.56 -2.05 -18.60
C HIS A 457 37.53 -1.10 -17.98
N GLN A 458 37.40 0.12 -18.52
CA GLN A 458 36.41 1.09 -18.07
C GLN A 458 34.99 0.57 -18.28
N GLN A 459 34.71 -0.11 -19.39
CA GLN A 459 33.42 -0.73 -19.64
C GLN A 459 33.10 -1.82 -18.61
N ALA A 460 34.08 -2.65 -18.22
CA ALA A 460 33.89 -3.66 -17.19
C ALA A 460 33.61 -3.06 -15.80
N ILE A 461 34.33 -2.00 -15.42
CA ILE A 461 34.06 -1.26 -14.17
C ILE A 461 32.64 -0.69 -14.20
N ASN A 462 32.25 -0.06 -15.32
CA ASN A 462 30.92 0.53 -15.48
C ASN A 462 29.80 -0.51 -15.39
N LEU A 463 30.01 -1.70 -15.94
CA LEU A 463 29.08 -2.84 -15.84
C LEU A 463 29.04 -3.40 -14.42
N GLN A 464 30.19 -3.55 -13.77
CA GLN A 464 30.28 -4.03 -12.39
C GLN A 464 29.52 -3.11 -11.44
N ASP A 465 29.79 -1.80 -11.48
CA ASP A 465 29.10 -0.80 -10.64
C ASP A 465 27.59 -0.79 -10.90
N MET A 466 27.15 -0.96 -12.15
CA MET A 466 25.72 -1.09 -12.48
C MET A 466 25.11 -2.33 -11.83
N THR A 467 25.74 -3.50 -12.00
CA THR A 467 25.22 -4.75 -11.44
C THR A 467 25.11 -4.73 -9.92
N HIS A 468 26.00 -4.00 -9.23
CA HIS A 468 25.92 -3.74 -7.80
C HIS A 468 24.82 -2.73 -7.43
N ARG A 469 24.66 -1.64 -8.20
CA ARG A 469 23.71 -0.54 -7.93
C ARG A 469 22.32 -0.66 -8.60
N LEU A 470 22.00 -1.79 -9.23
CA LEU A 470 20.67 -2.03 -9.85
C LEU A 470 19.54 -1.72 -8.83
N PRO A 471 18.59 -0.81 -9.14
CA PRO A 471 17.46 -0.41 -8.29
C PRO A 471 16.61 -1.59 -7.83
N SER A 472 15.80 -1.45 -6.77
CA SER A 472 14.95 -2.55 -6.24
C SER A 472 13.99 -3.16 -7.28
N SER A 473 13.51 -2.36 -8.23
CA SER A 473 12.70 -2.80 -9.39
C SER A 473 13.46 -3.74 -10.36
N MET A 474 14.79 -3.60 -10.40
CA MET A 474 15.71 -4.53 -11.06
C MET A 474 16.35 -5.56 -10.13
N ALA A 475 16.34 -5.29 -8.82
CA ALA A 475 16.94 -6.11 -7.80
C ALA A 475 16.00 -7.24 -7.41
N ASP A 476 15.64 -8.10 -8.36
CA ASP A 476 15.35 -9.46 -7.97
C ASP A 476 16.71 -10.08 -7.62
N PRO A 477 17.03 -10.26 -6.33
CA PRO A 477 18.33 -10.79 -5.92
C PRO A 477 18.50 -12.22 -6.43
N VAL A 478 17.40 -12.95 -6.65
CA VAL A 478 17.41 -14.27 -7.28
C VAL A 478 17.85 -14.16 -8.74
N LEU A 479 17.36 -13.17 -9.48
CA LEU A 479 17.81 -12.91 -10.84
C LEU A 479 19.32 -12.60 -10.89
N LYS A 480 19.81 -11.73 -10.00
CA LYS A 480 21.24 -11.44 -9.88
C LYS A 480 22.06 -12.68 -9.52
N GLN A 481 21.56 -13.51 -8.60
CA GLN A 481 22.19 -14.77 -8.20
C GLN A 481 22.25 -15.75 -9.36
N CYS A 482 21.14 -15.97 -10.06
CA CYS A 482 21.05 -16.82 -11.25
C CYS A 482 22.02 -16.34 -12.34
N SER A 483 21.99 -15.05 -12.71
CA SER A 483 22.91 -14.49 -13.71
C SER A 483 24.38 -14.60 -13.31
N SER A 484 24.70 -14.42 -12.03
CA SER A 484 26.07 -14.57 -11.50
C SER A 484 26.57 -16.02 -11.51
N GLN A 485 25.69 -17.00 -11.26
CA GLN A 485 26.06 -18.42 -11.36
C GLN A 485 26.18 -18.86 -12.83
N LEU A 486 25.25 -18.41 -13.67
CA LEU A 486 25.20 -18.74 -15.10
C LEU A 486 26.42 -18.18 -15.85
N CYS A 487 26.88 -16.96 -15.53
CA CYS A 487 28.04 -16.36 -16.18
C CYS A 487 29.34 -17.15 -15.92
N LYS A 488 29.52 -17.74 -14.74
CA LYS A 488 30.67 -18.58 -14.39
C LYS A 488 30.76 -19.82 -15.28
N GLN A 489 29.62 -20.35 -15.72
CA GLN A 489 29.57 -21.54 -16.57
C GLN A 489 29.70 -21.22 -18.07
N LEU A 490 29.16 -20.08 -18.54
CA LEU A 490 29.12 -19.73 -19.97
C LEU A 490 30.36 -18.99 -20.48
N LYS A 491 31.10 -18.29 -19.61
CA LYS A 491 32.28 -17.48 -19.98
C LYS A 491 31.99 -16.59 -21.21
N SER A 492 32.82 -16.66 -22.25
CA SER A 492 32.72 -15.82 -23.46
C SER A 492 31.52 -16.13 -24.37
N LYS A 493 30.86 -17.29 -24.23
CA LYS A 493 29.67 -17.62 -25.04
C LYS A 493 28.48 -16.71 -24.74
N ALA A 494 28.35 -16.23 -23.49
CA ALA A 494 27.29 -15.31 -23.10
C ALA A 494 27.43 -13.92 -23.74
N THR A 495 28.59 -13.59 -24.31
CA THR A 495 28.88 -12.30 -24.95
C THR A 495 28.89 -12.34 -26.48
N GLU A 496 28.54 -13.48 -27.08
CA GLU A 496 28.59 -13.67 -28.55
C GLU A 496 27.55 -12.82 -29.29
N HIS A 497 26.36 -12.67 -28.71
CA HIS A 497 25.25 -11.92 -29.28
C HIS A 497 24.89 -10.75 -28.37
N LEU A 498 25.23 -9.53 -28.79
CA LEU A 498 24.98 -8.30 -28.03
C LEU A 498 24.00 -7.37 -28.75
N PRO A 499 23.28 -6.50 -28.02
CA PRO A 499 22.42 -5.48 -28.61
C PRO A 499 23.17 -4.51 -29.52
N ASN A 500 22.45 -4.01 -30.54
CA ASN A 500 22.92 -3.02 -31.50
C ASN A 500 21.97 -1.80 -31.57
N ASP A 501 22.29 -0.82 -32.41
CA ASP A 501 21.45 0.38 -32.63
C ASP A 501 19.99 0.05 -32.99
N VAL A 502 19.77 -1.00 -33.79
CA VAL A 502 18.42 -1.44 -34.20
C VAL A 502 17.63 -1.93 -32.98
N SER A 503 18.29 -2.70 -32.11
CA SER A 503 17.71 -3.18 -30.85
C SER A 503 17.31 -2.01 -29.94
N ILE A 504 18.18 -1.00 -29.81
CA ILE A 504 17.93 0.17 -28.98
C ILE A 504 16.73 0.98 -29.48
N LYS A 505 16.65 1.24 -30.80
CA LYS A 505 15.52 1.97 -31.40
C LYS A 505 14.20 1.18 -31.32
N ALA A 506 14.26 -0.14 -31.48
CA ALA A 506 13.10 -1.00 -31.30
C ALA A 506 12.58 -0.95 -29.85
N MET A 507 13.49 -1.02 -28.86
CA MET A 507 13.13 -0.88 -27.44
C MET A 507 12.47 0.46 -27.14
N GLN A 508 13.03 1.55 -27.67
CA GLN A 508 12.48 2.90 -27.52
C GLN A 508 11.03 2.97 -28.05
N LYS A 509 10.76 2.41 -29.23
CA LYS A 509 9.40 2.34 -29.80
C LYS A 509 8.44 1.49 -28.96
N ILE A 510 8.89 0.34 -28.47
CA ILE A 510 8.05 -0.54 -27.63
C ILE A 510 7.62 0.19 -26.36
N VAL A 511 8.56 0.84 -25.66
CA VAL A 511 8.24 1.62 -24.46
C VAL A 511 7.26 2.75 -24.77
N TRP A 512 7.48 3.53 -25.82
CA TRP A 512 6.54 4.60 -26.22
C TRP A 512 5.13 4.08 -26.54
N SER A 513 5.02 2.95 -27.27
CA SER A 513 3.72 2.36 -27.60
C SER A 513 2.98 1.86 -26.35
N ALA A 514 3.72 1.32 -25.38
CA ALA A 514 3.18 0.88 -24.10
C ALA A 514 2.71 2.06 -23.25
N CYS A 515 3.44 3.18 -23.24
CA CYS A 515 3.03 4.42 -22.56
C CYS A 515 1.71 5.02 -23.08
N SER A 516 1.30 4.69 -24.31
CA SER A 516 0.03 5.10 -24.91
C SER A 516 -1.03 4.00 -24.93
N SER A 517 -0.76 2.85 -24.30
CA SER A 517 -1.59 1.63 -24.33
C SER A 517 -2.05 1.26 -25.75
N SER A 518 -1.20 1.54 -26.74
CA SER A 518 -1.51 1.45 -28.17
C SER A 518 -0.41 0.65 -28.89
N VAL A 519 -0.26 -0.61 -28.51
CA VAL A 519 0.75 -1.54 -29.07
C VAL A 519 0.56 -1.74 -30.59
N ASP A 520 -0.65 -1.50 -31.11
CA ASP A 520 -0.93 -1.52 -32.56
C ASP A 520 -0.16 -0.46 -33.35
N LEU A 521 0.26 0.62 -32.69
CA LEU A 521 1.02 1.71 -33.32
C LEU A 521 2.52 1.41 -33.45
N LEU A 522 3.00 0.22 -33.07
CA LEU A 522 4.42 -0.15 -33.19
C LEU A 522 4.99 0.03 -34.60
N ASP A 523 4.18 -0.29 -35.62
CA ASP A 523 4.55 -0.17 -37.03
C ASP A 523 4.35 1.27 -37.58
N SER A 524 3.76 2.16 -36.77
CA SER A 524 3.51 3.55 -37.13
C SER A 524 4.75 4.44 -36.97
N SER A 525 4.66 5.68 -37.44
CA SER A 525 5.70 6.68 -37.24
C SER A 525 5.81 7.08 -35.76
N VAL A 526 7.02 7.43 -35.30
CA VAL A 526 7.26 7.87 -33.91
C VAL A 526 6.34 9.04 -33.53
N GLU A 527 6.11 9.98 -34.44
CA GLU A 527 5.23 11.12 -34.23
C GLU A 527 3.77 10.72 -33.93
N GLN A 528 3.26 9.67 -34.56
CA GLN A 528 1.91 9.16 -34.28
C GLN A 528 1.82 8.54 -32.89
N ILE A 529 2.85 7.79 -32.46
CA ILE A 529 2.90 7.20 -31.12
C ILE A 529 2.95 8.30 -30.07
N ARG A 530 3.75 9.35 -30.27
CA ARG A 530 3.85 10.49 -29.35
C ARG A 530 2.53 11.23 -29.18
N LYS A 531 1.81 11.50 -30.28
CA LYS A 531 0.46 12.08 -30.21
C LYS A 531 -0.51 11.20 -29.43
N ALA A 532 -0.37 9.87 -29.51
CA ALA A 532 -1.17 8.95 -28.70
C ALA A 532 -0.82 9.06 -27.20
N VAL A 533 0.45 9.20 -26.84
CA VAL A 533 0.89 9.42 -25.44
C VAL A 533 0.33 10.74 -24.89
N GLU A 534 0.41 11.83 -25.65
CA GLU A 534 -0.13 13.15 -25.26
C GLU A 534 -1.65 13.16 -25.13
N LYS A 535 -2.36 12.36 -25.94
CA LYS A 535 -3.81 12.19 -25.82
C LYS A 535 -4.16 11.39 -24.56
N MET A 536 -3.46 10.27 -24.34
CA MET A 536 -3.66 9.39 -23.19
C MET A 536 -3.45 10.13 -21.85
N SER A 537 -2.51 11.08 -21.80
CA SER A 537 -2.24 11.83 -20.57
C SER A 537 -3.39 12.73 -20.12
N LYS A 538 -4.30 13.11 -21.02
CA LYS A 538 -5.43 13.99 -20.74
C LYS A 538 -6.71 13.24 -20.36
N ASP A 539 -6.93 12.04 -20.91
CA ASP A 539 -8.29 11.45 -20.98
C ASP A 539 -8.58 10.26 -20.04
N CYS A 540 -7.60 9.61 -19.38
CA CYS A 540 -7.82 8.30 -18.71
C CYS A 540 -7.58 8.27 -17.18
N GLU A 541 -8.27 7.38 -16.45
CA GLU A 541 -7.98 7.09 -15.03
C GLU A 541 -6.69 6.25 -14.87
N GLU A 542 -6.00 6.35 -13.73
CA GLU A 542 -4.75 5.62 -13.46
C GLU A 542 -5.05 4.15 -13.13
N ASP A 543 -4.73 3.24 -14.05
CA ASP A 543 -4.66 1.79 -13.78
C ASP A 543 -3.19 1.39 -13.55
N GLU A 544 -2.82 1.16 -12.29
CA GLU A 544 -1.45 0.80 -11.90
C GLU A 544 -1.07 -0.64 -12.31
N ASP A 545 -2.04 -1.54 -12.52
CA ASP A 545 -1.81 -2.97 -12.75
C ASP A 545 -1.97 -3.41 -14.22
N SER A 546 -2.17 -2.45 -15.14
CA SER A 546 -2.24 -2.73 -16.57
C SER A 546 -0.98 -3.43 -17.09
N ALA A 547 -1.18 -4.45 -17.93
CA ALA A 547 -0.09 -5.16 -18.61
C ALA A 547 0.77 -4.23 -19.48
N ASP A 548 0.22 -3.11 -19.98
CA ASP A 548 0.97 -2.10 -20.72
C ASP A 548 1.93 -1.31 -19.83
N VAL A 549 1.56 -1.06 -18.57
CA VAL A 549 2.43 -0.45 -17.56
C VAL A 549 3.61 -1.38 -17.28
N GLN A 550 3.34 -2.68 -17.11
CA GLN A 550 4.42 -3.67 -16.94
C GLN A 550 5.32 -3.73 -18.18
N LEU A 551 4.75 -3.68 -19.39
CA LEU A 551 5.50 -3.68 -20.64
C LEU A 551 6.43 -2.46 -20.73
N ALA A 552 5.94 -1.25 -20.42
CA ALA A 552 6.75 -0.04 -20.40
C ALA A 552 7.88 -0.12 -19.37
N CYS A 553 7.57 -0.54 -18.13
CA CYS A 553 8.55 -0.66 -17.05
C CYS A 553 9.63 -1.69 -17.38
N VAL A 554 9.28 -2.91 -17.80
CA VAL A 554 10.26 -3.94 -18.20
C VAL A 554 11.04 -3.50 -19.44
N GLY A 555 10.40 -2.80 -20.38
CA GLY A 555 11.05 -2.23 -21.56
C GLY A 555 12.14 -1.21 -21.21
N LEU A 556 11.89 -0.29 -20.26
CA LEU A 556 12.89 0.69 -19.79
C LEU A 556 14.11 0.04 -19.16
N HIS A 557 13.90 -1.05 -18.43
CA HIS A 557 14.97 -1.84 -17.85
C HIS A 557 15.85 -2.51 -18.92
N VAL A 558 15.23 -3.18 -19.89
CA VAL A 558 15.93 -3.83 -21.00
C VAL A 558 16.66 -2.80 -21.86
N LEU A 559 16.04 -1.64 -22.11
CA LEU A 559 16.66 -0.52 -22.82
C LEU A 559 17.93 -0.04 -22.14
N THR A 560 17.92 0.08 -20.82
CA THR A 560 19.09 0.45 -20.02
C THR A 560 20.21 -0.59 -20.15
N LEU A 561 19.88 -1.88 -20.09
CA LEU A 561 20.86 -2.96 -20.34
C LEU A 561 21.43 -2.89 -21.76
N CYS A 562 20.61 -2.65 -22.78
CA CYS A 562 21.04 -2.49 -24.17
C CYS A 562 22.02 -1.32 -24.34
N LEU A 563 21.71 -0.16 -23.76
CA LEU A 563 22.56 1.03 -23.81
C LEU A 563 23.92 0.80 -23.13
N ILE A 564 23.95 0.08 -22.01
CA ILE A 564 25.20 -0.17 -21.27
C ILE A 564 26.06 -1.24 -21.95
N LEU A 565 25.44 -2.26 -22.56
CA LEU A 565 26.15 -3.26 -23.35
C LEU A 565 26.70 -2.70 -24.67
N HIS A 566 26.15 -1.59 -25.17
CA HIS A 566 26.53 -0.95 -26.42
C HIS A 566 26.95 0.54 -26.22
N PRO A 567 28.23 0.80 -25.88
CA PRO A 567 28.71 2.12 -25.45
C PRO A 567 28.80 3.18 -26.56
N GLU A 568 28.85 2.78 -27.83
CA GLU A 568 28.96 3.71 -28.96
C GLU A 568 27.69 4.59 -29.08
N THR A 569 26.50 3.98 -29.09
CA THR A 569 25.22 4.70 -29.06
C THR A 569 25.09 5.54 -27.80
N LEU A 570 25.47 4.98 -26.64
CA LEU A 570 25.43 5.66 -25.34
C LEU A 570 26.19 6.99 -25.38
N SER A 571 27.38 7.02 -25.98
CA SER A 571 28.19 8.24 -26.12
C SER A 571 27.57 9.31 -27.04
N ASN A 572 26.73 8.89 -28.00
CA ASN A 572 26.12 9.77 -29.01
C ASN A 572 24.67 10.18 -28.70
N LEU A 573 24.09 9.72 -27.58
CA LEU A 573 22.70 10.04 -27.19
C LEU A 573 22.37 11.53 -27.22
N HIS A 574 23.31 12.38 -26.83
CA HIS A 574 23.12 13.83 -26.76
C HIS A 574 22.82 14.50 -28.11
N LYS A 575 23.20 13.86 -29.23
CA LYS A 575 23.00 14.37 -30.60
C LYS A 575 21.64 13.97 -31.19
N ASP A 576 20.96 12.99 -30.60
CA ASP A 576 19.74 12.43 -31.15
C ASP A 576 18.51 13.13 -30.57
N LYS A 577 17.80 13.88 -31.43
CA LYS A 577 16.57 14.59 -31.05
C LYS A 577 15.47 13.63 -30.57
N THR A 578 15.38 12.44 -31.15
CA THR A 578 14.35 11.46 -30.77
C THR A 578 14.55 10.96 -29.34
N TRP A 579 15.79 10.91 -28.87
CA TRP A 579 16.12 10.56 -27.48
C TRP A 579 15.73 11.65 -26.49
N GLN A 580 15.98 12.91 -26.84
CA GLN A 580 15.54 14.05 -26.03
C GLN A 580 14.03 14.02 -25.83
N GLU A 581 13.30 13.78 -26.92
CA GLU A 581 11.85 13.64 -26.93
C GLU A 581 11.37 12.44 -26.08
N PHE A 582 12.02 11.28 -26.22
CA PHE A 582 11.69 10.07 -25.46
C PHE A 582 11.83 10.26 -23.95
N ILE A 583 12.91 10.91 -23.50
CA ILE A 583 13.14 11.19 -22.08
C ILE A 583 12.00 12.05 -21.53
N VAL A 584 11.65 13.13 -22.23
CA VAL A 584 10.59 14.05 -21.81
C VAL A 584 9.23 13.37 -21.78
N ASP A 585 8.89 12.63 -22.84
CA ASP A 585 7.59 11.97 -22.92
C ASP A 585 7.42 10.94 -21.81
N THR A 586 8.48 10.21 -21.45
CA THR A 586 8.42 9.13 -20.45
C THR A 586 8.49 9.66 -19.01
N ILE A 587 9.27 10.71 -18.74
CA ILE A 587 9.47 11.23 -17.37
C ILE A 587 8.43 12.29 -16.96
N LEU A 588 7.76 12.94 -17.93
CA LEU A 588 6.85 14.06 -17.66
C LEU A 588 5.46 13.87 -18.26
N ILE A 589 5.36 13.49 -19.55
CA ILE A 589 4.06 13.46 -20.26
C ILE A 589 3.27 12.17 -19.93
N CYS A 590 3.97 11.06 -19.68
CA CYS A 590 3.34 9.79 -19.34
C CYS A 590 2.55 9.89 -18.03
N LYS A 591 1.25 9.54 -18.08
CA LYS A 591 0.33 9.65 -16.94
C LYS A 591 0.61 8.67 -15.81
N ASN A 592 1.08 7.48 -16.13
CA ASN A 592 1.26 6.44 -15.11
C ASN A 592 2.52 6.70 -14.27
N ARG A 593 2.32 6.86 -12.96
CA ARG A 593 3.39 7.15 -11.99
C ARG A 593 4.45 6.06 -11.90
N LEU A 594 4.08 4.78 -12.03
CA LEU A 594 5.03 3.67 -11.97
C LEU A 594 6.00 3.70 -13.16
N VAL A 595 5.50 4.03 -14.36
CA VAL A 595 6.36 4.21 -15.55
C VAL A 595 7.31 5.37 -15.35
N ARG A 596 6.83 6.53 -14.88
CA ARG A 596 7.69 7.70 -14.58
C ARG A 596 8.74 7.37 -13.51
N SER A 597 8.36 6.67 -12.45
CA SER A 597 9.25 6.27 -11.36
C SER A 597 10.35 5.32 -11.86
N THR A 598 9.98 4.36 -12.72
CA THR A 598 10.93 3.46 -13.37
C THR A 598 11.86 4.23 -14.31
N ALA A 599 11.31 5.14 -15.12
CA ALA A 599 12.08 5.97 -16.04
C ALA A 599 13.11 6.84 -15.31
N ARG A 600 12.71 7.46 -14.19
CA ARG A 600 13.60 8.23 -13.31
C ARG A 600 14.82 7.39 -12.89
N GLU A 601 14.58 6.19 -12.35
CA GLU A 601 15.65 5.29 -11.89
C GLU A 601 16.56 4.84 -13.03
N GLN A 602 15.98 4.48 -14.18
CA GLN A 602 16.73 4.02 -15.34
C GLN A 602 17.55 5.14 -15.98
N PHE A 603 16.97 6.32 -16.17
CA PHE A 603 17.68 7.47 -16.73
C PHE A 603 18.75 8.01 -15.80
N GLN A 604 18.57 7.92 -14.48
CA GLN A 604 19.62 8.21 -13.51
C GLN A 604 20.86 7.31 -13.74
N LEU A 605 20.67 6.00 -13.93
CA LEU A 605 21.76 5.08 -14.23
C LEU A 605 22.45 5.38 -15.57
N VAL A 606 21.69 5.78 -16.59
CA VAL A 606 22.22 6.16 -17.91
C VAL A 606 22.99 7.48 -17.83
N ALA A 607 22.45 8.48 -17.15
CA ALA A 607 23.02 9.82 -17.03
C ALA A 607 24.34 9.86 -16.23
N MET A 608 24.48 9.01 -15.21
CA MET A 608 25.77 8.85 -14.51
C MET A 608 26.89 8.31 -15.43
N ARG A 609 26.56 7.81 -16.63
CA ARG A 609 27.53 7.26 -17.60
C ARG A 609 27.76 8.15 -18.81
N VAL A 610 26.75 8.93 -19.21
CA VAL A 610 26.82 9.93 -20.28
C VAL A 610 26.81 11.28 -19.62
N LYS A 611 28.00 11.86 -19.40
CA LYS A 611 28.25 13.18 -18.75
C LYS A 611 26.93 13.92 -18.42
N PRO A 612 26.57 14.07 -17.14
CA PRO A 612 25.23 14.41 -16.66
C PRO A 612 24.73 15.76 -17.23
N HIS A 613 25.65 16.62 -17.66
CA HIS A 613 25.38 17.91 -18.26
C HIS A 613 24.38 17.85 -19.43
N PHE A 614 24.38 16.78 -20.24
CA PHE A 614 23.37 16.63 -21.31
C PHE A 614 21.96 16.54 -20.73
N PHE A 615 21.73 15.63 -19.78
CA PHE A 615 20.43 15.45 -19.14
C PHE A 615 20.01 16.72 -18.40
N ILE A 616 20.92 17.33 -17.63
CA ILE A 616 20.65 18.58 -16.91
C ILE A 616 20.24 19.70 -17.89
N THR A 617 20.97 19.85 -19.00
CA THR A 617 20.64 20.88 -20.01
C THR A 617 19.29 20.62 -20.65
N LEU A 618 18.99 19.38 -21.04
CA LEU A 618 17.71 18.99 -21.61
C LEU A 618 16.54 19.29 -20.66
N LEU A 619 16.67 18.88 -19.39
CA LEU A 619 15.63 19.07 -18.39
C LEU A 619 15.40 20.55 -18.10
N PHE A 620 16.45 21.37 -17.98
CA PHE A 620 16.30 22.83 -17.83
C PHE A 620 15.69 23.51 -19.06
N CYS A 621 15.86 22.97 -20.28
CA CYS A 621 15.26 23.57 -21.48
C CYS A 621 13.73 23.45 -21.51
N ILE A 622 13.15 22.42 -20.89
CA ILE A 622 11.70 22.19 -20.89
C ILE A 622 10.99 22.71 -19.64
N GLU A 623 11.75 23.11 -18.63
CA GLU A 623 11.27 23.50 -17.31
C GLU A 623 10.24 24.64 -17.35
N MET A 624 10.51 25.70 -18.13
CA MET A 624 9.63 26.88 -18.18
C MET A 624 8.49 26.78 -19.20
N ASP A 625 8.47 25.72 -20.03
CA ASP A 625 7.50 25.56 -21.12
C ASP A 625 6.53 24.40 -20.85
N LYS A 626 7.05 23.17 -20.73
CA LYS A 626 6.21 21.96 -20.62
C LYS A 626 5.84 21.59 -19.19
N VAL A 627 6.72 21.82 -18.22
CA VAL A 627 6.50 21.37 -16.82
C VAL A 627 5.27 22.02 -16.17
N PRO A 628 4.98 23.32 -16.36
CA PRO A 628 3.76 23.93 -15.82
C PRO A 628 2.47 23.35 -16.41
N ILE A 629 2.51 22.86 -17.66
CA ILE A 629 1.36 22.22 -18.32
C ILE A 629 1.03 20.86 -17.68
N TYR A 630 2.06 20.14 -17.21
CA TYR A 630 1.96 18.80 -16.60
C TYR A 630 2.29 18.82 -15.10
N ALA A 631 1.90 19.89 -14.41
CA ALA A 631 2.26 20.17 -13.01
C ALA A 631 1.93 19.05 -12.00
N SER A 632 0.84 18.30 -12.23
CA SER A 632 0.44 17.20 -11.34
C SER A 632 1.32 15.95 -11.46
N GLN A 633 2.10 15.84 -12.53
CA GLN A 633 2.89 14.66 -12.88
C GLN A 633 4.41 14.92 -12.86
N SER A 634 4.84 16.14 -12.52
CA SER A 634 6.25 16.56 -12.62
C SER A 634 7.15 16.10 -11.47
N GLY A 635 6.64 15.37 -10.48
CA GLY A 635 7.41 14.97 -9.30
C GLY A 635 8.63 14.12 -9.63
N GLU A 636 8.49 13.10 -10.47
CA GLU A 636 9.60 12.24 -10.88
C GLU A 636 10.62 12.98 -11.77
N TYR A 637 10.18 13.98 -12.55
CA TYR A 637 11.05 14.88 -13.30
C TYR A 637 11.96 15.69 -12.38
N PHE A 638 11.40 16.34 -11.35
CA PHE A 638 12.18 17.13 -10.40
C PHE A 638 13.12 16.23 -9.58
N SER A 639 12.65 15.06 -9.17
CA SER A 639 13.48 14.07 -8.46
C SER A 639 14.71 13.66 -9.28
N LEU A 640 14.55 13.41 -10.59
CA LEU A 640 15.68 13.12 -11.49
C LEU A 640 16.62 14.31 -11.59
N LEU A 641 16.09 15.52 -11.86
CA LEU A 641 16.91 16.73 -12.04
C LEU A 641 17.72 17.06 -10.79
N CYS A 642 17.11 17.07 -9.60
CA CYS A 642 17.79 17.29 -8.32
C CYS A 642 18.91 16.26 -8.09
N HIS A 643 18.65 14.98 -8.36
CA HIS A 643 19.69 13.95 -8.21
C HIS A 643 20.86 14.16 -9.17
N LEU A 644 20.59 14.50 -10.43
CA LEU A 644 21.64 14.76 -11.42
C LEU A 644 22.44 16.02 -11.10
N LEU A 645 21.80 17.07 -10.58
CA LEU A 645 22.48 18.28 -10.11
C LEU A 645 23.43 17.96 -8.95
N ASN A 646 22.94 17.24 -7.94
CA ASN A 646 23.74 16.81 -6.81
C ASN A 646 24.99 16.04 -7.27
N TRP A 647 24.78 15.04 -8.13
CA TRP A 647 25.87 14.22 -8.66
C TRP A 647 26.85 15.02 -9.51
N ALA A 648 26.37 15.87 -10.42
CA ALA A 648 27.23 16.67 -11.30
C ALA A 648 28.12 17.62 -10.51
N GLN A 649 27.59 18.25 -9.46
CA GLN A 649 28.33 19.18 -8.61
C GLN A 649 29.41 18.50 -7.76
N MET A 650 29.23 17.22 -7.40
CA MET A 650 30.28 16.44 -6.74
C MET A 650 31.49 16.20 -7.65
N GLU A 651 31.28 16.11 -8.97
CA GLU A 651 32.38 15.93 -9.93
C GLU A 651 32.99 17.26 -10.39
N GLN A 652 32.16 18.21 -10.87
CA GLN A 652 32.58 19.55 -11.30
C GLN A 652 31.46 20.60 -11.11
N PRO A 653 31.78 21.82 -10.68
CA PRO A 653 30.80 22.89 -10.55
C PRO A 653 30.19 23.26 -11.91
N LEU A 654 28.86 23.44 -11.93
CA LEU A 654 28.13 23.77 -13.15
C LEU A 654 28.47 25.20 -13.63
N ALA A 655 28.95 25.34 -14.87
CA ALA A 655 29.43 26.62 -15.43
C ALA A 655 28.41 27.78 -15.41
N ARG A 656 27.10 27.49 -15.33
CA ARG A 656 26.00 28.47 -15.22
C ARG A 656 25.10 28.22 -13.99
N GLY A 657 25.62 27.58 -12.95
CA GLY A 657 24.83 27.23 -11.77
C GLY A 657 24.27 28.44 -11.02
N GLU A 658 25.05 29.52 -10.92
CA GLU A 658 24.64 30.75 -10.23
C GLU A 658 23.57 31.55 -11.00
N ASP A 659 23.67 31.59 -12.34
CA ASP A 659 22.64 32.20 -13.19
C ASP A 659 21.30 31.47 -13.00
N ARG A 660 21.34 30.13 -13.01
CA ARG A 660 20.16 29.28 -12.76
C ARG A 660 19.59 29.49 -11.37
N LEU A 661 20.43 29.54 -10.34
CA LEU A 661 19.98 29.81 -8.97
C LEU A 661 19.28 31.17 -8.87
N THR A 662 19.79 32.18 -9.57
CA THR A 662 19.19 33.51 -9.59
C THR A 662 17.80 33.48 -10.24
N ASP A 663 17.63 32.68 -11.30
CA ASP A 663 16.32 32.51 -11.95
C ASP A 663 15.33 31.73 -11.07
N GLU A 664 15.77 30.70 -10.34
CA GLU A 664 14.94 30.00 -9.35
C GLU A 664 14.47 30.94 -8.23
N ILE A 665 15.38 31.77 -7.69
CA ILE A 665 15.04 32.73 -6.65
C ILE A 665 14.01 33.76 -7.16
N LYS A 666 14.17 34.24 -8.39
CA LYS A 666 13.16 35.12 -9.02
C LYS A 666 11.81 34.43 -9.15
N TRP A 667 11.79 33.15 -9.50
CA TRP A 667 10.55 32.38 -9.62
C TRP A 667 9.86 32.20 -8.26
N LEU A 668 10.62 31.90 -7.19
CA LEU A 668 10.09 31.81 -5.82
C LEU A 668 9.52 33.15 -5.35
N LYS A 669 10.22 34.27 -5.60
CA LYS A 669 9.74 35.63 -5.26
C LYS A 669 8.47 35.99 -6.01
N LYS A 670 8.37 35.65 -7.30
CA LYS A 670 7.14 35.84 -8.09
C LYS A 670 5.97 35.02 -7.54
N THR A 671 6.22 33.78 -7.11
CA THR A 671 5.19 32.92 -6.50
C THR A 671 4.66 33.51 -5.20
N ARG A 672 5.56 34.09 -4.39
CA ARG A 672 5.20 34.84 -3.19
C ARG A 672 4.30 36.04 -3.52
N GLU A 673 4.70 36.88 -4.48
CA GLU A 673 3.89 38.05 -4.92
C GLU A 673 2.48 37.63 -5.34
N LEU A 674 2.36 36.59 -6.16
CA LEU A 674 1.06 36.07 -6.62
C LEU A 674 0.18 35.53 -5.46
N THR A 675 0.80 34.90 -4.45
CA THR A 675 0.08 34.36 -3.29
C THR A 675 -0.42 35.47 -2.38
N VAL A 676 0.38 36.52 -2.19
CA VAL A 676 0.00 37.72 -1.43
C VAL A 676 -1.16 38.46 -2.10
N ASP A 677 -1.14 38.58 -3.44
CA ASP A 677 -2.19 39.27 -4.19
C ASP A 677 -3.52 38.50 -4.27
N SER A 678 -3.46 37.16 -4.27
CA SER A 678 -4.64 36.30 -4.49
C SER A 678 -5.25 35.68 -3.23
N GLY A 679 -4.55 35.72 -2.09
CA GLY A 679 -5.02 35.15 -0.81
C GLY A 679 -5.08 33.62 -0.76
N SER A 680 -4.53 32.92 -1.76
CA SER A 680 -4.41 31.46 -1.81
C SER A 680 -3.21 31.06 -2.68
N SER A 681 -2.63 29.87 -2.45
CA SER A 681 -1.52 29.40 -3.28
C SER A 681 -2.04 29.07 -4.69
N THR A 682 -1.67 29.88 -5.68
CA THR A 682 -2.06 29.67 -7.09
C THR A 682 -1.19 28.63 -7.80
N VAL A 683 -0.10 28.22 -7.17
CA VAL A 683 0.89 27.31 -7.78
C VAL A 683 0.68 25.90 -7.26
N HIS A 684 0.74 24.93 -8.18
CA HIS A 684 0.62 23.52 -7.85
C HIS A 684 1.75 23.08 -6.91
N GLU A 685 1.43 22.38 -5.81
CA GLU A 685 2.41 22.08 -4.75
C GLU A 685 3.63 21.28 -5.23
N ILE A 686 3.43 20.35 -6.17
CA ILE A 686 4.53 19.55 -6.76
C ILE A 686 5.54 20.44 -7.52
N LEU A 687 5.08 21.53 -8.16
CA LEU A 687 5.98 22.49 -8.79
C LEU A 687 6.79 23.24 -7.74
N LEU A 688 6.11 23.72 -6.70
CA LEU A 688 6.77 24.43 -5.60
C LEU A 688 7.82 23.55 -4.90
N GLU A 689 7.48 22.30 -4.59
CA GLU A 689 8.41 21.30 -4.04
C GLU A 689 9.63 21.13 -4.96
N GLY A 690 9.39 21.00 -6.27
CA GLY A 690 10.44 20.87 -7.28
C GLY A 690 11.40 22.04 -7.35
N HIS A 691 10.90 23.27 -7.47
CA HIS A 691 11.71 24.49 -7.54
C HIS A 691 12.50 24.74 -6.25
N LEU A 692 11.89 24.48 -5.07
CA LEU A 692 12.61 24.51 -3.79
C LEU A 692 13.75 23.48 -3.75
N GLY A 693 13.51 22.28 -4.30
CA GLY A 693 14.52 21.23 -4.47
C GLY A 693 15.67 21.62 -5.40
N ILE A 694 15.39 22.25 -6.54
CA ILE A 694 16.42 22.74 -7.47
C ILE A 694 17.28 23.82 -6.79
N ALA A 695 16.64 24.81 -6.16
CA ALA A 695 17.35 25.87 -5.44
C ALA A 695 18.27 25.29 -4.35
N ARG A 696 17.80 24.27 -3.61
CA ARG A 696 18.58 23.56 -2.60
C ARG A 696 19.84 22.94 -3.17
N GLU A 697 19.71 22.17 -4.25
CA GLU A 697 20.87 21.51 -4.88
C GLU A 697 21.83 22.54 -5.48
N LEU A 698 21.35 23.65 -6.05
CA LEU A 698 22.23 24.72 -6.57
C LEU A 698 22.97 25.49 -5.47
N ILE A 699 22.38 25.63 -4.27
CA ILE A 699 23.00 26.32 -3.12
C ILE A 699 24.02 25.45 -2.39
N LEU A 700 23.78 24.14 -2.29
CA LEU A 700 24.59 23.22 -1.49
C LEU A 700 26.12 23.33 -1.73
N PRO A 701 26.63 23.39 -2.98
CA PRO A 701 28.07 23.45 -3.26
C PRO A 701 28.69 24.85 -3.16
N LEU A 702 27.91 25.90 -2.89
CA LEU A 702 28.42 27.27 -2.85
C LEU A 702 29.32 27.52 -1.63
N ASP A 703 30.30 28.40 -1.79
CA ASP A 703 31.13 28.87 -0.68
C ASP A 703 30.31 29.65 0.36
N PRO A 704 30.75 29.68 1.64
CA PRO A 704 30.03 30.37 2.70
C PRO A 704 29.69 31.82 2.37
N GLU A 705 30.62 32.59 1.80
CA GLU A 705 30.39 34.00 1.41
C GLU A 705 29.22 34.15 0.43
N LYS A 706 29.13 33.26 -0.56
CA LYS A 706 28.04 33.25 -1.54
C LYS A 706 26.73 32.83 -0.88
N LYS A 707 26.75 31.81 -0.01
CA LYS A 707 25.55 31.41 0.77
C LYS A 707 25.04 32.55 1.65
N CYS A 708 25.95 33.32 2.26
CA CYS A 708 25.56 34.46 3.07
C CYS A 708 25.00 35.61 2.19
N LYS A 709 25.53 35.83 0.97
CA LYS A 709 24.96 36.77 -0.03
C LYS A 709 23.53 36.41 -0.49
N TYR A 710 23.25 35.13 -0.73
CA TYR A 710 21.90 34.69 -1.11
C TYR A 710 20.95 34.63 0.10
N GLY A 711 21.46 34.28 1.28
CA GLY A 711 20.67 34.02 2.49
C GLY A 711 20.37 35.25 3.34
N SER A 712 21.42 35.92 3.85
CA SER A 712 21.32 36.94 4.92
C SER A 712 21.58 38.38 4.49
N ASP A 713 22.13 38.60 3.29
CA ASP A 713 22.45 39.95 2.81
C ASP A 713 21.18 40.75 2.48
N ALA A 714 20.96 41.84 3.22
CA ALA A 714 19.85 42.78 3.04
C ALA A 714 19.96 43.63 1.76
N ALA A 715 21.16 43.78 1.19
CA ALA A 715 21.38 44.37 -0.14
C ALA A 715 21.31 43.32 -1.27
N GLY A 716 21.23 42.03 -0.91
CA GLY A 716 21.17 40.88 -1.80
C GLY A 716 19.75 40.31 -1.94
N ASN A 717 19.62 38.99 -1.86
CA ASN A 717 18.33 38.31 -2.08
C ASN A 717 17.51 38.10 -0.79
N ASN A 718 18.14 38.13 0.39
CA ASN A 718 17.52 37.92 1.70
C ASN A 718 16.56 36.70 1.77
N LEU A 719 16.96 35.60 1.13
CA LEU A 719 16.08 34.44 0.92
C LEU A 719 15.68 33.76 2.23
N ILE A 720 16.52 33.80 3.27
CA ILE A 720 16.20 33.18 4.57
C ILE A 720 15.00 33.86 5.20
N LYS A 721 14.97 35.20 5.18
CA LYS A 721 13.87 35.98 5.72
C LYS A 721 12.58 35.68 4.97
N GLU A 722 12.63 35.62 3.64
CA GLU A 722 11.46 35.30 2.81
C GLU A 722 10.94 33.88 3.07
N LEU A 723 11.82 32.88 3.13
CA LEU A 723 11.44 31.49 3.42
C LEU A 723 10.82 31.34 4.83
N MET A 724 11.42 31.98 5.82
CA MET A 724 10.93 31.95 7.19
C MET A 724 9.60 32.68 7.33
N GLU A 725 9.53 33.93 6.88
CA GLU A 725 8.41 34.81 7.16
C GLU A 725 7.24 34.67 6.20
N ASP A 726 7.43 34.20 4.96
CA ASP A 726 6.35 34.18 3.97
C ASP A 726 6.04 32.75 3.48
N PHE A 727 7.03 31.85 3.42
CA PHE A 727 6.80 30.46 3.00
C PHE A 727 6.39 29.53 4.15
N LEU A 728 6.98 29.70 5.34
CA LEU A 728 6.82 28.76 6.47
C LEU A 728 6.03 29.34 7.65
N LEU A 729 6.37 30.54 8.12
CA LEU A 729 5.89 31.11 9.40
C LEU A 729 5.28 32.53 9.27
N PRO A 730 4.31 32.75 8.37
CA PRO A 730 3.72 34.08 8.17
C PRO A 730 2.88 34.58 9.34
N VAL A 731 2.33 33.70 10.17
CA VAL A 731 1.58 34.11 11.38
C VAL A 731 2.55 34.59 12.46
N SER A 732 3.69 33.92 12.65
CA SER A 732 4.74 34.28 13.61
C SER A 732 5.33 35.65 13.28
N LYS A 733 5.48 35.96 11.99
CA LYS A 733 5.89 37.29 11.52
C LYS A 733 4.88 38.37 11.94
N VAL A 734 3.60 38.20 11.65
CA VAL A 734 2.54 39.17 12.01
C VAL A 734 2.47 39.38 13.52
N LEU A 735 2.63 38.31 14.29
CA LEU A 735 2.68 38.33 15.75
C LEU A 735 3.86 39.14 16.29
N LEU A 736 5.05 38.90 15.74
CA LEU A 736 6.26 39.62 16.10
C LEU A 736 6.13 41.11 15.73
N ASP A 737 5.55 41.43 14.58
CA ASP A 737 5.30 42.81 14.16
C ASP A 737 4.28 43.53 15.07
N LYS A 738 3.19 42.87 15.50
CA LYS A 738 2.26 43.42 16.51
C LYS A 738 2.97 43.66 17.83
N ARG A 739 3.76 42.68 18.28
CA ARG A 739 4.47 42.71 19.56
C ARG A 739 5.51 43.82 19.63
N GLU A 740 6.20 44.09 18.54
CA GLU A 740 7.16 45.18 18.44
C GLU A 740 6.52 46.55 18.17
N GLY A 741 5.18 46.65 18.19
CA GLY A 741 4.45 47.88 17.94
C GLY A 741 4.54 48.37 16.50
N ARG A 742 4.93 47.50 15.55
CA ARG A 742 5.01 47.80 14.11
C ARG A 742 3.65 47.69 13.41
N LEU A 743 2.65 47.06 14.04
CA LEU A 743 1.25 46.98 13.59
C LEU A 743 0.27 47.40 14.70
N SER A 744 -0.78 48.16 14.34
CA SER A 744 -1.80 48.67 15.29
C SER A 744 -3.06 47.80 15.39
N ASP A 745 -3.47 47.12 14.32
CA ASP A 745 -4.63 46.20 14.28
C ASP A 745 -4.34 45.01 13.34
N ILE A 746 -4.80 43.81 13.70
CA ILE A 746 -4.79 42.64 12.80
C ILE A 746 -5.97 42.79 11.84
N THR A 747 -5.85 43.65 10.82
CA THR A 747 -6.84 43.64 9.74
C THR A 747 -6.90 42.25 9.10
N GLN A 748 -8.09 41.82 8.65
CA GLN A 748 -8.41 40.56 7.96
C GLN A 748 -7.65 40.35 6.63
N GLY A 749 -6.33 40.52 6.63
CA GLY A 749 -5.43 40.10 5.56
C GLY A 749 -5.17 38.60 5.70
N HIS A 750 -5.44 37.84 4.64
CA HIS A 750 -5.27 36.40 4.60
C HIS A 750 -3.80 36.01 4.87
N VAL A 751 -3.47 35.61 6.10
CA VAL A 751 -2.13 35.09 6.46
C VAL A 751 -2.03 33.64 6.00
N VAL A 752 -1.60 33.44 4.76
CA VAL A 752 -1.49 32.12 4.12
C VAL A 752 -0.02 31.80 3.86
N ALA A 753 0.47 30.71 4.44
CA ALA A 753 1.78 30.17 4.11
C ALA A 753 1.79 29.65 2.67
N ILE A 754 2.88 29.94 1.95
CA ILE A 754 3.06 29.47 0.57
C ILE A 754 3.25 27.95 0.55
N CYS A 755 3.98 27.38 1.52
CA CYS A 755 4.09 25.94 1.70
C CYS A 755 2.90 25.42 2.53
N GLN A 756 2.02 24.65 1.91
CA GLN A 756 0.77 24.17 2.52
C GLN A 756 0.78 22.67 2.84
N SER A 757 1.68 21.90 2.24
CA SER A 757 1.81 20.46 2.45
C SER A 757 3.09 20.05 3.12
N THR A 758 3.07 18.88 3.77
CA THR A 758 4.24 18.29 4.42
C THR A 758 5.45 18.21 3.49
N ASN A 759 5.25 17.93 2.20
CA ASN A 759 6.35 17.82 1.24
C ASN A 759 6.98 19.20 0.92
N THR A 760 6.15 20.22 0.66
CA THR A 760 6.64 21.58 0.36
C THR A 760 7.30 22.23 1.58
N ILE A 761 6.77 21.98 2.78
CA ILE A 761 7.37 22.40 4.05
C ILE A 761 8.74 21.73 4.23
N ASN A 762 8.83 20.41 4.02
CA ASN A 762 10.09 19.68 4.11
C ASN A 762 11.13 20.18 3.09
N ALA A 763 10.72 20.45 1.84
CA ALA A 763 11.60 20.99 0.81
C ALA A 763 12.13 22.38 1.19
N ALA A 764 11.28 23.25 1.74
CA ALA A 764 11.69 24.57 2.23
C ALA A 764 12.67 24.48 3.41
N TYR A 765 12.46 23.54 4.35
CA TYR A 765 13.45 23.29 5.40
C TYR A 765 14.77 22.79 4.87
N ASP A 766 14.75 21.85 3.92
CA ASP A 766 15.98 21.29 3.39
C ASP A 766 16.78 22.37 2.62
N LEU A 767 16.09 23.34 2.01
CA LEU A 767 16.70 24.55 1.44
C LEU A 767 17.29 25.48 2.52
N LEU A 768 16.57 25.76 3.61
CA LEU A 768 17.09 26.54 4.75
C LEU A 768 18.34 25.88 5.37
N VAL A 769 18.30 24.57 5.55
CA VAL A 769 19.44 23.78 6.04
C VAL A 769 20.61 23.89 5.06
N ALA A 770 20.38 23.81 3.75
CA ALA A 770 21.44 23.96 2.74
C ALA A 770 22.10 25.35 2.74
N LEU A 771 21.30 26.41 2.97
CA LEU A 771 21.79 27.79 3.16
C LEU A 771 22.64 27.95 4.42
N CYS A 772 22.31 27.23 5.50
CA CYS A 772 23.04 27.28 6.77
C CYS A 772 24.28 26.39 6.78
N THR A 773 24.28 25.27 6.03
CA THR A 773 25.37 24.30 5.99
C THR A 773 26.68 25.00 5.57
N GLY A 774 27.58 25.20 6.52
CA GLY A 774 28.88 25.86 6.30
C GLY A 774 28.87 27.41 6.33
N CYS A 775 27.73 28.10 6.52
CA CYS A 775 27.68 29.56 6.74
C CYS A 775 27.10 29.85 8.14
N ILE A 776 27.98 30.23 9.08
CA ILE A 776 27.61 30.52 10.48
C ILE A 776 26.65 31.71 10.58
N GLN A 777 26.85 32.75 9.75
CA GLN A 777 26.00 33.94 9.75
C GLN A 777 24.53 33.61 9.42
N ASN A 778 24.31 32.75 8.42
CA ASN A 778 22.97 32.28 8.07
C ASN A 778 22.35 31.47 9.21
N LEU A 779 23.13 30.59 9.85
CA LEU A 779 22.67 29.78 10.98
C LEU A 779 22.29 30.66 12.18
N GLU A 780 23.10 31.67 12.50
CA GLU A 780 22.84 32.64 13.55
C GLU A 780 21.56 33.44 13.25
N LEU A 781 21.36 33.86 12.00
CA LEU A 781 20.13 34.56 11.60
C LEU A 781 18.88 33.69 11.76
N VAL A 782 18.93 32.42 11.33
CA VAL A 782 17.80 31.48 11.50
C VAL A 782 17.54 31.22 12.98
N SER A 783 18.58 30.94 13.76
CA SER A 783 18.48 30.64 15.20
C SER A 783 17.94 31.83 15.99
N ASN A 784 18.41 33.05 15.71
CA ASN A 784 17.91 34.27 16.34
C ASN A 784 16.46 34.55 15.92
N SER A 785 16.10 34.31 14.65
CA SER A 785 14.72 34.48 14.18
C SER A 785 13.76 33.52 14.88
N LEU A 786 14.13 32.23 15.00
CA LEU A 786 13.35 31.23 15.74
C LEU A 786 13.27 31.57 17.24
N SER A 787 14.37 31.98 17.85
CA SER A 787 14.41 32.38 19.27
C SER A 787 13.48 33.57 19.54
N ASN A 788 13.48 34.57 18.65
CA ASN A 788 12.60 35.72 18.77
C ASN A 788 11.12 35.37 18.53
N MET A 789 10.84 34.42 17.62
CA MET A 789 9.48 33.98 17.31
C MET A 789 8.88 33.06 18.39
N PHE A 790 9.68 32.19 19.04
CA PHE A 790 9.16 31.10 19.88
C PHE A 790 9.70 31.01 21.32
N HIS A 791 10.84 31.64 21.65
CA HIS A 791 11.54 31.41 22.92
C HIS A 791 11.64 32.65 23.83
N PHE A 792 10.59 33.47 23.86
CA PHE A 792 10.55 34.63 24.75
C PHE A 792 9.76 34.35 26.03
N GLY A 793 10.44 34.37 27.18
CA GLY A 793 9.86 34.20 28.53
C GLY A 793 10.32 32.91 29.24
N GLU A 794 10.37 32.93 30.58
CA GLU A 794 10.77 31.81 31.45
C GLU A 794 9.92 30.55 31.21
N TYR A 795 10.31 29.72 30.24
CA TYR A 795 9.85 28.34 30.12
C TYR A 795 10.91 27.41 30.68
N SER A 796 10.51 26.61 31.66
CA SER A 796 11.31 25.57 32.29
C SER A 796 11.86 24.58 31.26
N MET A 797 13.14 24.23 31.41
CA MET A 797 13.88 23.21 30.66
C MET A 797 13.04 21.94 30.44
N LEU A 798 12.93 21.48 29.19
CA LEU A 798 12.25 20.23 28.82
C LEU A 798 12.97 19.03 29.46
N SER A 799 12.24 18.17 30.17
CA SER A 799 12.77 16.90 30.68
C SER A 799 12.68 15.80 29.61
N GLU A 800 13.62 14.86 29.64
CA GLU A 800 13.93 13.80 28.66
C GLU A 800 12.74 12.89 28.23
N TRP A 801 11.58 13.01 28.88
CA TRP A 801 10.41 12.13 28.70
C TRP A 801 9.23 12.76 27.91
N GLU A 802 9.35 13.99 27.43
CA GLU A 802 8.29 14.67 26.65
C GLU A 802 8.50 14.61 25.12
N TYR A 803 8.94 13.46 24.59
CA TYR A 803 9.01 13.24 23.13
C TYR A 803 7.61 13.29 22.50
N LEU A 804 7.31 14.37 21.77
CA LEU A 804 6.14 14.54 20.93
C LEU A 804 6.55 14.33 19.46
N PRO A 805 6.11 13.26 18.77
CA PRO A 805 6.30 13.16 17.33
C PRO A 805 5.58 14.34 16.63
N PRO A 806 6.07 14.80 15.46
CA PRO A 806 5.44 15.89 14.72
C PRO A 806 3.98 15.55 14.43
N VAL A 807 3.07 16.34 15.01
CA VAL A 807 1.62 16.16 14.87
C VAL A 807 1.20 16.74 13.53
N GLY A 808 0.68 15.89 12.64
CA GLY A 808 0.19 16.32 11.33
C GLY A 808 -1.04 17.22 11.41
N MET A 809 -1.35 17.88 10.30
CA MET A 809 -2.61 18.62 10.14
C MET A 809 -3.81 17.68 10.25
N ARG A 810 -4.93 18.18 10.77
CA ARG A 810 -6.20 17.49 10.63
C ARG A 810 -6.57 17.40 9.12
N PRO A 811 -7.19 16.30 8.66
CA PRO A 811 -7.76 16.24 7.31
C PRO A 811 -8.70 17.42 7.03
N ALA A 812 -8.89 17.81 5.77
CA ALA A 812 -9.72 18.98 5.38
C ALA A 812 -11.15 18.97 5.94
N HIS A 813 -11.66 17.80 6.36
CA HIS A 813 -12.96 17.61 7.01
C HIS A 813 -12.85 16.77 8.31
N GLY A 814 -11.67 16.73 8.94
CA GLY A 814 -11.41 15.96 10.15
C GLY A 814 -11.70 16.72 11.44
N PHE A 815 -12.04 15.97 12.50
CA PHE A 815 -12.22 16.50 13.86
C PHE A 815 -10.88 16.62 14.60
N VAL A 816 -10.86 17.41 15.67
CA VAL A 816 -9.70 17.60 16.57
C VAL A 816 -9.85 16.67 17.78
N GLY A 817 -8.82 15.89 18.10
CA GLY A 817 -8.77 15.03 19.27
C GLY A 817 -8.35 15.74 20.57
N LEU A 818 -8.35 15.04 21.70
CA LEU A 818 -7.77 15.49 22.97
C LEU A 818 -6.62 14.56 23.40
N LYS A 819 -5.50 15.14 23.83
CA LYS A 819 -4.35 14.37 24.33
C LYS A 819 -4.72 13.67 25.64
N ASN A 820 -4.26 12.43 25.79
CA ASN A 820 -4.32 11.73 27.07
C ASN A 820 -3.11 12.09 27.94
N GLY A 821 -3.35 12.63 29.14
CA GLY A 821 -2.34 12.95 30.16
C GLY A 821 -1.79 11.74 30.93
N GLY A 822 -2.24 10.51 30.61
CA GLY A 822 -1.87 9.25 31.25
C GLY A 822 -3.05 8.28 31.22
N ALA A 823 -3.95 8.43 32.19
CA ALA A 823 -5.20 7.69 32.35
C ALA A 823 -6.42 8.64 32.32
N THR A 824 -6.41 9.63 31.43
CA THR A 824 -7.45 10.67 31.32
C THR A 824 -8.43 10.44 30.17
N CYS A 825 -8.51 9.22 29.63
CA CYS A 825 -9.40 8.90 28.51
C CYS A 825 -10.89 9.03 28.90
N TYR A 826 -11.23 8.84 30.17
CA TYR A 826 -12.57 9.09 30.70
C TYR A 826 -12.97 10.58 30.59
N MET A 827 -12.03 11.51 30.80
CA MET A 827 -12.29 12.94 30.60
C MET A 827 -12.49 13.26 29.12
N ASN A 828 -11.60 12.75 28.27
CA ASN A 828 -11.60 13.05 26.85
C ASN A 828 -12.88 12.56 26.16
N SER A 829 -13.36 11.36 26.50
CA SER A 829 -14.59 10.80 25.95
C SER A 829 -15.82 11.65 26.30
N VAL A 830 -15.94 12.07 27.57
CA VAL A 830 -17.06 12.92 28.02
C VAL A 830 -17.00 14.32 27.41
N LEU A 831 -15.83 14.97 27.41
CA LEU A 831 -15.67 16.32 26.85
C LEU A 831 -15.96 16.35 25.33
N GLN A 832 -15.54 15.33 24.59
CA GLN A 832 -15.86 15.19 23.16
C GLN A 832 -17.37 14.96 22.95
N GLN A 833 -18.00 14.13 23.78
CA GLN A 833 -19.44 13.87 23.69
C GLN A 833 -20.26 15.14 23.94
N LEU A 834 -19.90 15.93 24.96
CA LEU A 834 -20.55 17.21 25.26
C LEU A 834 -20.33 18.24 24.15
N PHE A 835 -19.13 18.32 23.58
CA PHE A 835 -18.82 19.22 22.46
C PHE A 835 -19.65 18.92 21.20
N MET A 836 -19.99 17.66 20.97
CA MET A 836 -20.79 17.25 19.81
C MET A 836 -22.29 17.56 19.95
N ILE A 837 -22.75 17.99 21.13
CA ILE A 837 -24.14 18.45 21.35
C ILE A 837 -24.20 19.95 21.02
N PRO A 838 -24.83 20.37 19.90
CA PRO A 838 -24.79 21.75 19.43
C PRO A 838 -25.31 22.76 20.46
N GLU A 839 -26.39 22.43 21.16
CA GLU A 839 -27.02 23.29 22.17
C GLU A 839 -26.06 23.60 23.33
N ILE A 840 -25.31 22.59 23.79
CA ILE A 840 -24.32 22.76 24.86
C ILE A 840 -23.08 23.48 24.34
N ARG A 841 -22.57 23.08 23.16
CA ARG A 841 -21.39 23.69 22.54
C ARG A 841 -21.59 25.18 22.28
N ASP A 842 -22.66 25.52 21.56
CA ASP A 842 -22.94 26.88 21.15
C ASP A 842 -23.38 27.72 22.36
N GLY A 843 -24.09 27.12 23.32
CA GLY A 843 -24.42 27.74 24.61
C GLY A 843 -23.17 28.15 25.39
N ILE A 844 -22.22 27.23 25.61
CA ILE A 844 -20.95 27.52 26.32
C ILE A 844 -20.07 28.51 25.55
N LEU A 845 -19.96 28.38 24.22
CA LEU A 845 -19.15 29.29 23.40
C LEU A 845 -19.75 30.71 23.29
N SER A 846 -21.05 30.89 23.55
CA SER A 846 -21.73 32.19 23.52
C SER A 846 -21.59 33.03 24.79
N LEU A 847 -20.97 32.48 25.85
CA LEU A 847 -20.84 33.16 27.13
C LEU A 847 -19.78 34.27 27.08
N GLU A 848 -20.21 35.51 27.34
CA GLU A 848 -19.36 36.70 27.44
C GLU A 848 -19.05 37.02 28.91
N GLY A 849 -17.82 37.46 29.22
CA GLY A 849 -17.43 37.98 30.55
C GLY A 849 -16.76 36.98 31.51
N ILE A 850 -16.61 35.71 31.15
CA ILE A 850 -15.95 34.69 32.01
C ILE A 850 -14.42 34.90 32.10
N ALA A 851 -13.85 35.68 31.18
CA ALA A 851 -12.41 35.91 31.09
C ALA A 851 -11.92 37.22 31.72
N ASP A 852 -12.81 38.12 32.15
CA ASP A 852 -12.44 39.51 32.51
C ASP A 852 -12.10 39.71 34.00
N ASP A 853 -12.59 38.86 34.91
CA ASP A 853 -12.56 39.18 36.35
C ASP A 853 -11.41 38.51 37.16
N ALA A 854 -10.50 37.77 36.52
CA ALA A 854 -9.39 37.14 37.23
C ALA A 854 -8.10 36.98 36.40
N VAL A 855 -7.60 38.04 35.77
CA VAL A 855 -6.17 38.35 35.55
C VAL A 855 -6.12 39.82 35.05
N GLU A 856 -5.39 40.71 35.73
CA GLU A 856 -4.98 41.99 35.16
C GLU A 856 -4.03 41.72 33.98
N ASP A 857 -4.57 41.52 32.78
CA ASP A 857 -3.91 41.77 31.50
C ASP A 857 -4.96 41.68 30.39
N GLY A 858 -5.37 42.84 29.88
CA GLY A 858 -6.39 42.95 28.85
C GLY A 858 -5.86 42.51 27.49
N ASP A 859 -6.08 41.26 27.09
CA ASP A 859 -5.79 40.80 25.72
C ASP A 859 -6.46 39.46 25.33
N VAL A 860 -7.57 39.06 25.96
CA VAL A 860 -8.02 37.65 25.87
C VAL A 860 -8.88 37.31 24.64
N LYS A 861 -9.62 38.26 24.06
CA LYS A 861 -10.50 37.96 22.89
C LYS A 861 -9.73 37.80 21.57
N ASP A 862 -8.65 38.57 21.37
CA ASP A 862 -7.80 38.46 20.16
C ASP A 862 -6.77 37.32 20.27
N ALA A 863 -6.33 36.99 21.48
CA ALA A 863 -5.37 35.91 21.74
C ALA A 863 -5.95 34.51 21.45
N GLN A 864 -7.24 34.28 21.69
CA GLN A 864 -7.84 32.94 21.53
C GLN A 864 -7.95 32.46 20.07
N LEU A 865 -8.11 33.38 19.11
CA LEU A 865 -8.02 33.04 17.68
C LEU A 865 -6.56 32.82 17.25
N LEU A 866 -5.63 33.62 17.78
CA LEU A 866 -4.19 33.57 17.47
C LEU A 866 -3.49 32.33 18.04
N ILE A 867 -3.88 31.86 19.24
CA ILE A 867 -3.36 30.64 19.88
C ILE A 867 -3.72 29.39 19.06
N CYS A 868 -4.85 29.39 18.34
CA CYS A 868 -5.19 28.30 17.40
C CYS A 868 -4.26 28.26 16.17
N PHE A 869 -3.76 29.41 15.70
CA PHE A 869 -2.79 29.46 14.59
C PHE A 869 -1.35 29.18 15.04
N LEU A 870 -0.97 29.59 16.25
CA LEU A 870 0.35 29.34 16.86
C LEU A 870 0.67 27.85 17.03
N SER A 871 -0.34 27.01 17.28
CA SER A 871 -0.14 25.56 17.46
C SER A 871 0.44 24.85 16.21
N TYR A 872 0.18 25.38 15.00
CA TYR A 872 0.73 24.84 13.75
C TYR A 872 2.18 25.31 13.53
N GLU A 873 2.44 26.60 13.71
CA GLU A 873 3.77 27.17 13.52
C GLU A 873 4.76 26.73 14.60
N TYR A 874 4.30 26.43 15.81
CA TYR A 874 5.14 25.86 16.87
C TYR A 874 5.61 24.43 16.52
N VAL A 875 4.76 23.61 15.88
CA VAL A 875 5.15 22.27 15.39
C VAL A 875 6.10 22.36 14.19
N VAL A 876 5.85 23.31 13.30
CA VAL A 876 6.71 23.66 12.15
C VAL A 876 8.08 24.14 12.66
N ALA A 877 8.14 25.05 13.62
CA ALA A 877 9.38 25.54 14.24
C ALA A 877 10.16 24.44 14.95
N TYR A 878 9.49 23.62 15.76
CA TYR A 878 10.13 22.51 16.48
C TYR A 878 10.76 21.46 15.54
N SER A 879 10.11 21.17 14.40
CA SER A 879 10.69 20.30 13.36
C SER A 879 11.95 20.90 12.74
N LEU A 880 11.99 22.22 12.55
CA LEU A 880 13.17 22.93 12.04
C LEU A 880 14.29 22.94 13.10
N ASP A 881 13.98 23.19 14.36
CA ASP A 881 14.93 23.13 15.48
C ASP A 881 15.58 21.75 15.59
N CYS A 882 14.80 20.67 15.46
CA CYS A 882 15.33 19.31 15.46
C CYS A 882 16.30 19.05 14.29
N LYS A 883 15.99 19.55 13.08
CA LYS A 883 16.87 19.43 11.90
C LYS A 883 18.15 20.28 12.08
N LEU A 884 18.04 21.48 12.63
CA LEU A 884 19.16 22.37 12.93
C LEU A 884 20.06 21.80 14.04
N PHE A 885 19.48 21.20 15.08
CA PHE A 885 20.20 20.51 16.15
C PHE A 885 21.00 19.31 15.60
N ALA A 886 20.39 18.50 14.73
CA ALA A 886 21.08 17.40 14.06
C ALA A 886 22.22 17.88 13.13
N LEU A 887 22.10 19.08 12.54
CA LEU A 887 23.17 19.71 11.77
C LEU A 887 24.30 20.20 12.68
N TYR A 888 23.96 20.83 13.81
CA TYR A 888 24.90 21.28 14.83
C TYR A 888 25.73 20.11 15.40
N ASP A 889 25.07 19.01 15.77
CA ASP A 889 25.71 17.80 16.33
C ASP A 889 26.64 17.10 15.30
N LYS A 890 26.35 17.22 14.00
CA LYS A 890 27.24 16.75 12.91
C LYS A 890 28.46 17.65 12.68
N LEU A 891 28.31 18.97 12.89
CA LEU A 891 29.41 19.94 12.73
C LEU A 891 30.31 19.98 13.97
N TYR A 892 29.76 19.61 15.14
CA TYR A 892 30.44 19.58 16.43
C TYR A 892 30.12 18.27 17.17
N PRO A 893 30.66 17.12 16.73
CA PRO A 893 30.42 15.85 17.41
C PRO A 893 30.94 15.93 18.85
N ASN A 894 30.05 15.78 19.83
CA ASN A 894 30.44 15.73 21.23
C ASN A 894 31.49 14.62 21.45
N PRO A 895 32.66 14.89 22.06
CA PRO A 895 33.52 13.84 22.53
C PRO A 895 32.74 13.01 23.56
N ALA A 896 32.84 11.67 23.46
CA ALA A 896 32.12 10.74 24.31
C ALA A 896 32.18 11.14 25.80
N PRO A 897 31.07 11.07 26.55
CA PRO A 897 31.06 11.51 27.93
C PRO A 897 31.98 10.62 28.77
N THR A 898 33.12 11.18 29.19
CA THR A 898 33.89 10.63 30.31
C THR A 898 33.04 10.74 31.57
N THR A 899 32.82 9.58 32.16
CA THR A 899 32.15 9.35 33.44
C THR A 899 32.57 10.30 34.55
N SER A 900 31.58 10.64 35.38
CA SER A 900 31.65 11.12 36.76
C SER A 900 31.59 12.64 36.94
N GLU A 901 30.42 13.14 37.33
CA GLU A 901 30.25 13.84 38.61
C GLU A 901 28.75 13.97 38.92
N VAL A 902 28.31 13.15 39.87
CA VAL A 902 26.99 13.25 40.51
C VAL A 902 27.09 14.42 41.49
N ILE A 903 26.41 15.53 41.20
CA ILE A 903 26.22 16.60 42.19
C ILE A 903 24.98 16.23 43.00
N GLU A 904 25.23 15.71 44.21
CA GLU A 904 24.24 15.56 45.27
C GLU A 904 23.73 16.94 45.69
N VAL A 905 22.43 17.18 45.58
CA VAL A 905 21.77 18.32 46.22
C VAL A 905 21.21 17.83 47.55
N GLU A 906 21.87 18.24 48.64
CA GLU A 906 21.46 18.02 50.02
C GLU A 906 20.08 18.63 50.31
N LYS A 907 19.24 17.83 50.98
CA LYS A 907 18.02 18.27 51.66
C LYS A 907 18.35 18.93 52.99
N GLN A 908 17.59 19.97 53.36
CA GLN A 908 16.89 20.20 54.65
C GLN A 908 16.73 21.72 54.94
N PRO A 909 15.85 22.15 55.88
CA PRO A 909 14.58 21.60 56.34
C PRO A 909 13.43 22.65 56.33
N THR A 910 12.20 22.17 56.53
CA THR A 910 10.99 22.96 56.84
C THR A 910 11.05 23.58 58.23
N ASP A 911 10.46 24.77 58.42
CA ASP A 911 9.44 25.02 59.46
C ASP A 911 8.76 26.40 59.32
N PRO A 912 7.59 26.60 59.98
CA PRO A 912 6.41 27.22 59.37
C PRO A 912 6.18 28.67 59.83
N LEU A 913 5.45 29.44 59.01
CA LEU A 913 4.90 30.73 59.42
C LEU A 913 3.38 30.63 59.59
N GLU A 914 2.96 31.01 60.79
CA GLU A 914 1.60 31.03 61.32
C GLU A 914 0.61 31.90 60.52
N PRO A 915 -0.71 31.63 60.67
CA PRO A 915 -1.76 32.24 59.86
C PRO A 915 -2.11 33.64 60.38
N SER A 916 -2.10 34.63 59.50
CA SER A 916 -2.76 35.91 59.77
C SER A 916 -4.28 35.76 59.60
N THR A 917 -4.97 36.08 60.69
CA THR A 917 -6.42 36.04 60.84
C THR A 917 -7.17 37.04 59.98
N SER A 918 -8.40 36.61 59.63
CA SER A 918 -9.60 37.36 59.26
C SER A 918 -9.67 37.96 57.86
N HIS A 919 -10.36 37.26 56.96
CA HIS A 919 -11.70 37.67 56.54
C HIS A 919 -12.54 36.42 56.25
N ASN A 920 -13.67 36.28 56.94
CA ASN A 920 -14.72 35.32 56.59
C ASN A 920 -15.31 35.75 55.23
N SER A 921 -14.72 35.31 54.12
CA SER A 921 -15.51 35.07 52.91
C SER A 921 -16.19 33.71 53.10
N SER A 922 -17.50 33.68 52.92
CA SER A 922 -18.30 32.47 53.00
C SER A 922 -17.69 31.39 52.10
N VAL A 923 -17.69 30.13 52.56
CA VAL A 923 -17.31 28.93 51.77
C VAL A 923 -17.89 28.98 50.35
N ASP A 924 -19.08 29.58 50.23
CA ASP A 924 -19.84 29.90 49.02
C ASP A 924 -19.09 30.72 47.94
N ASP A 925 -18.14 31.59 48.29
CA ASP A 925 -17.40 32.39 47.28
C ASP A 925 -16.24 31.61 46.64
N SER A 926 -15.63 30.68 47.40
CA SER A 926 -14.55 29.82 46.90
C SER A 926 -15.05 28.77 45.90
N GLU A 927 -16.26 28.25 46.14
CA GLU A 927 -16.92 27.26 45.30
C GLU A 927 -17.41 27.88 43.98
N LYS A 928 -17.95 29.11 44.03
CA LYS A 928 -18.31 29.89 42.83
C LYS A 928 -17.10 30.15 41.94
N ALA A 929 -15.98 30.60 42.51
CA ALA A 929 -14.74 30.86 41.75
C ALA A 929 -14.18 29.57 41.12
N TYR A 930 -14.26 28.45 41.84
CA TYR A 930 -13.87 27.14 41.32
C TYR A 930 -14.70 26.73 40.09
N ASN A 931 -16.02 26.75 40.23
CA ASN A 931 -16.97 26.37 39.18
C ASN A 931 -16.82 27.26 37.94
N LEU A 932 -16.65 28.57 38.13
CA LEU A 932 -16.40 29.52 37.04
C LEU A 932 -15.10 29.20 36.28
N GLY A 933 -14.02 28.87 37.01
CA GLY A 933 -12.76 28.46 36.40
C GLY A 933 -12.87 27.14 35.64
N VAL A 934 -13.67 26.17 36.11
CA VAL A 934 -13.95 24.92 35.38
C VAL A 934 -14.67 25.24 34.05
N LEU A 935 -15.72 26.06 34.10
CA LEU A 935 -16.48 26.48 32.91
C LEU A 935 -15.59 27.20 31.88
N GLN A 936 -14.68 28.06 32.34
CA GLN A 936 -13.71 28.75 31.48
C GLN A 936 -12.80 27.76 30.74
N GLN A 937 -12.27 26.75 31.45
CA GLN A 937 -11.40 25.75 30.83
C GLN A 937 -12.16 24.87 29.83
N VAL A 938 -13.44 24.55 30.08
CA VAL A 938 -14.31 23.85 29.12
C VAL A 938 -14.53 24.71 27.87
N GLN A 939 -14.77 26.01 28.03
CA GLN A 939 -14.93 26.95 26.91
C GLN A 939 -13.66 26.98 26.02
N ILE A 940 -12.47 27.01 26.62
CA ILE A 940 -11.18 26.95 25.89
C ILE A 940 -11.05 25.65 25.11
N ILE A 941 -11.39 24.51 25.73
CA ILE A 941 -11.36 23.21 25.07
C ILE A 941 -12.29 23.22 23.85
N PHE A 942 -13.52 23.71 24.00
CA PHE A 942 -14.50 23.74 22.91
C PHE A 942 -14.06 24.65 21.75
N ALA A 943 -13.42 25.79 22.05
CA ALA A 943 -12.86 26.66 21.02
C ALA A 943 -11.78 25.95 20.18
N HIS A 944 -10.88 25.21 20.83
CA HIS A 944 -9.86 24.42 20.15
C HIS A 944 -10.45 23.28 19.33
N LEU A 945 -11.45 22.57 19.85
CA LEU A 945 -12.12 21.50 19.11
C LEU A 945 -12.82 22.02 17.84
N ALA A 946 -13.38 23.23 17.88
CA ALA A 946 -14.04 23.85 16.74
C ALA A 946 -13.07 24.39 15.67
N ARG A 947 -11.95 25.01 16.08
CA ARG A 947 -11.15 25.88 15.19
C ARG A 947 -9.70 25.43 14.97
N SER A 948 -9.15 24.55 15.81
CA SER A 948 -7.74 24.16 15.74
C SER A 948 -7.40 23.39 14.44
N LYS A 949 -6.19 23.62 13.90
CA LYS A 949 -5.66 22.92 12.72
C LYS A 949 -4.89 21.63 13.03
N PRO A 950 -4.16 21.50 14.16
CA PRO A 950 -3.59 20.23 14.59
C PRO A 950 -4.60 19.09 14.75
N GLN A 951 -4.11 17.85 14.66
CA GLN A 951 -4.91 16.64 14.87
C GLN A 951 -5.49 16.52 16.31
N PHE A 952 -4.88 17.13 17.33
CA PHE A 952 -5.40 17.14 18.72
C PHE A 952 -4.99 18.37 19.55
N TYR A 953 -5.71 18.64 20.64
CA TYR A 953 -5.42 19.67 21.66
C TYR A 953 -5.00 19.05 23.01
N THR A 954 -4.18 19.75 23.80
CA THR A 954 -3.71 19.29 25.12
C THR A 954 -4.28 20.17 26.24
N PRO A 955 -5.26 19.71 27.02
CA PRO A 955 -6.00 20.54 27.99
C PRO A 955 -5.28 20.68 29.35
N LYS A 956 -4.04 21.20 29.36
CA LYS A 956 -3.23 21.35 30.58
C LYS A 956 -3.88 22.24 31.65
N GLY A 957 -4.59 23.30 31.23
CA GLY A 957 -5.29 24.20 32.15
C GLY A 957 -6.44 23.52 32.87
N PHE A 958 -7.24 22.74 32.14
CA PHE A 958 -8.32 21.92 32.72
C PHE A 958 -7.80 20.90 33.73
N TRP A 959 -6.68 20.22 33.45
CA TRP A 959 -6.07 19.27 34.39
C TRP A 959 -5.62 19.90 35.71
N LYS A 960 -5.20 21.17 35.69
CA LYS A 960 -4.82 21.90 36.91
C LYS A 960 -6.05 22.38 37.68
N GLN A 961 -7.11 22.75 36.98
CA GLN A 961 -8.30 23.35 37.55
C GLN A 961 -9.28 22.31 38.11
N PHE A 962 -9.49 21.19 37.41
CA PHE A 962 -10.51 20.20 37.77
C PHE A 962 -10.12 19.36 39.00
N LYS A 963 -11.11 19.04 39.85
CA LYS A 963 -10.93 18.34 41.12
C LYS A 963 -11.99 17.25 41.28
N ILE A 964 -11.61 16.14 41.90
CA ILE A 964 -12.50 15.01 42.21
C ILE A 964 -12.52 14.88 43.74
N GLN A 965 -13.72 14.94 44.34
CA GLN A 965 -13.90 14.93 45.81
C GLN A 965 -13.11 16.01 46.56
N GLY A 966 -12.86 17.16 45.92
CA GLY A 966 -12.10 18.28 46.50
C GLY A 966 -10.58 18.17 46.37
N GLU A 967 -10.06 17.02 45.91
CA GLU A 967 -8.63 16.80 45.67
C GLU A 967 -8.24 17.02 44.21
N GLN A 968 -6.98 17.39 43.99
CA GLN A 968 -6.44 17.56 42.64
C GLN A 968 -6.33 16.21 41.95
N VAL A 969 -6.80 16.12 40.70
CA VAL A 969 -6.83 14.85 39.96
C VAL A 969 -5.42 14.38 39.62
N ASN A 970 -5.11 13.13 39.97
CA ASN A 970 -3.92 12.44 39.51
C ASN A 970 -4.12 11.95 38.07
N LEU A 971 -3.42 12.54 37.10
CA LEU A 971 -3.58 12.23 35.67
C LEU A 971 -3.18 10.80 35.29
N ARG A 972 -2.55 10.03 36.19
CA ARG A 972 -2.18 8.63 36.00
C ARG A 972 -3.22 7.65 36.54
N GLU A 973 -4.27 8.15 37.20
CA GLU A 973 -5.33 7.34 37.79
C GLU A 973 -6.58 7.35 36.90
N GLN A 974 -7.16 6.17 36.71
CA GLN A 974 -8.40 6.00 35.94
C GLN A 974 -9.60 6.20 36.85
N HIS A 975 -10.57 7.00 36.40
CA HIS A 975 -11.84 7.19 37.09
C HIS A 975 -13.03 6.74 36.23
N ASP A 976 -14.19 6.59 36.86
CA ASP A 976 -15.45 6.35 36.16
C ASP A 976 -15.84 7.60 35.34
N ALA A 977 -16.09 7.39 34.04
CA ALA A 977 -16.49 8.45 33.12
C ALA A 977 -17.84 9.06 33.49
N LEU A 978 -18.76 8.27 34.05
CA LEU A 978 -20.07 8.76 34.49
C LEU A 978 -19.95 9.65 35.73
N GLU A 979 -19.06 9.30 36.66
CA GLU A 979 -18.78 10.11 37.85
C GLU A 979 -18.13 11.45 37.46
N PHE A 980 -17.19 11.42 36.51
CA PHE A 980 -16.62 12.64 35.93
C PHE A 980 -17.67 13.50 35.22
N PHE A 981 -18.53 12.88 34.40
CA PHE A 981 -19.62 13.54 33.70
C PHE A 981 -20.55 14.28 34.68
N GLY A 982 -21.02 13.59 35.73
CA GLY A 982 -21.91 14.20 36.73
C GLY A 982 -21.28 15.45 37.35
N ARG A 983 -20.04 15.33 37.86
CA ARG A 983 -19.35 16.49 38.46
C ARG A 983 -19.09 17.64 37.50
N LEU A 984 -18.74 17.33 36.25
CA LEU A 984 -18.48 18.34 35.23
C LEU A 984 -19.75 19.13 34.91
N VAL A 985 -20.87 18.42 34.70
CA VAL A 985 -22.18 19.03 34.44
C VAL A 985 -22.64 19.88 35.62
N ASP A 986 -22.54 19.36 36.85
CA ASP A 986 -22.91 20.10 38.05
C ASP A 986 -22.07 21.38 38.21
N SER A 987 -20.75 21.29 37.98
CA SER A 987 -19.84 22.45 38.05
C SER A 987 -20.17 23.50 36.99
N CYS A 988 -20.49 23.08 35.76
CA CYS A 988 -20.90 23.98 34.69
C CYS A 988 -22.25 24.66 35.00
N ASP A 989 -23.23 23.92 35.50
CA ASP A 989 -24.56 24.48 35.82
C ASP A 989 -24.53 25.41 37.03
N GLU A 990 -23.76 25.10 38.08
CA GLU A 990 -23.57 26.03 39.20
C GLU A 990 -22.76 27.26 38.78
N ALA A 991 -21.81 27.15 37.85
CA ALA A 991 -21.14 28.31 37.25
C ALA A 991 -22.12 29.17 36.44
N MET A 992 -22.98 28.56 35.63
CA MET A 992 -24.01 29.25 34.84
C MET A 992 -24.99 30.00 35.74
N LYS A 993 -25.43 29.35 36.81
CA LYS A 993 -26.29 29.95 37.83
C LYS A 993 -25.62 31.11 38.56
N ALA A 994 -24.31 31.00 38.86
CA ALA A 994 -23.53 32.09 39.42
C ALA A 994 -23.43 33.30 38.47
N LEU A 995 -23.45 33.07 37.16
CA LEU A 995 -23.52 34.11 36.12
C LEU A 995 -24.94 34.64 35.86
N GLY A 996 -25.94 34.19 36.63
CA GLY A 996 -27.35 34.57 36.44
C GLY A 996 -27.95 34.03 35.14
N LYS A 997 -27.38 32.96 34.58
CA LYS A 997 -27.89 32.24 33.41
C LYS A 997 -28.64 30.99 33.84
N ASP A 998 -29.46 30.48 32.94
CA ASP A 998 -30.11 29.20 33.15
C ASP A 998 -29.10 28.04 33.16
N GLN A 999 -29.40 26.99 33.92
CA GLN A 999 -28.60 25.77 34.01
C GLN A 999 -28.69 24.97 32.69
N LEU A 1000 -27.79 25.31 31.77
CA LEU A 1000 -27.79 24.83 30.39
C LEU A 1000 -27.73 23.30 30.29
N CYS A 1001 -26.88 22.64 31.08
CA CYS A 1001 -26.71 21.20 31.00
C CYS A 1001 -27.97 20.49 31.55
N SER A 1002 -28.54 20.96 32.66
CA SER A 1002 -29.80 20.46 33.20
C SER A 1002 -30.98 20.68 32.25
N GLN A 1003 -31.02 21.78 31.49
CA GLN A 1003 -32.06 22.02 30.49
C GLN A 1003 -31.96 21.08 29.28
N VAL A 1004 -30.74 20.77 28.84
CA VAL A 1004 -30.51 19.94 27.64
C VAL A 1004 -30.52 18.44 27.96
N LEU A 1005 -29.98 18.04 29.11
CA LEU A 1005 -29.76 16.65 29.49
C LEU A 1005 -30.72 16.15 30.58
N GLY A 1006 -31.37 17.06 31.30
CA GLY A 1006 -32.25 16.71 32.42
C GLY A 1006 -33.60 16.16 31.97
N GLY A 1007 -34.07 15.13 32.66
CA GLY A 1007 -35.42 14.60 32.58
C GLY A 1007 -36.01 14.38 33.98
N SER A 1008 -37.29 14.00 34.04
CA SER A 1008 -37.93 13.55 35.27
C SER A 1008 -38.73 12.28 35.03
N TYR A 1009 -38.78 11.40 36.04
CA TYR A 1009 -39.70 10.26 36.07
C TYR A 1009 -40.56 10.32 37.32
N ALA A 1010 -41.75 9.73 37.23
CA ALA A 1010 -42.61 9.53 38.38
C ALA A 1010 -42.26 8.19 39.04
N ASP A 1011 -41.68 8.21 40.24
CA ASP A 1011 -41.56 7.05 41.13
C ASP A 1011 -42.95 6.72 41.66
N GLN A 1012 -43.57 5.68 41.09
CA GLN A 1012 -44.93 5.28 41.44
C GLN A 1012 -44.94 4.02 42.28
N LYS A 1013 -45.79 4.05 43.30
CA LYS A 1013 -45.97 3.00 44.29
C LYS A 1013 -47.44 2.64 44.31
N ILE A 1014 -47.80 1.55 43.63
CA ILE A 1014 -49.18 1.12 43.37
C ILE A 1014 -49.48 -0.07 44.29
N CYS A 1015 -50.34 0.12 45.30
CA CYS A 1015 -50.74 -0.98 46.18
C CYS A 1015 -51.74 -1.88 45.44
N LYS A 1016 -51.55 -3.22 45.47
CA LYS A 1016 -52.48 -4.17 44.84
C LYS A 1016 -53.63 -4.57 45.77
N ASP A 1017 -53.37 -4.64 47.07
CA ASP A 1017 -54.35 -5.08 48.08
C ASP A 1017 -55.20 -3.93 48.64
N CYS A 1018 -54.95 -2.69 48.21
CA CYS A 1018 -55.72 -1.52 48.62
C CYS A 1018 -55.72 -0.43 47.52
N PRO A 1019 -56.69 0.51 47.51
CA PRO A 1019 -56.84 1.47 46.41
C PRO A 1019 -55.82 2.63 46.43
N HIS A 1020 -54.79 2.59 47.29
CA HIS A 1020 -53.87 3.71 47.47
C HIS A 1020 -52.70 3.66 46.47
N ARG A 1021 -52.41 4.80 45.83
CA ARG A 1021 -51.26 5.00 44.94
C ARG A 1021 -50.47 6.21 45.42
N TYR A 1022 -49.14 6.09 45.41
CA TYR A 1022 -48.23 7.18 45.68
C TYR A 1022 -47.42 7.48 44.42
N SER A 1023 -47.10 8.75 44.20
CA SER A 1023 -46.27 9.19 43.09
C SER A 1023 -45.40 10.34 43.55
N GLN A 1024 -44.10 10.26 43.25
CA GLN A 1024 -43.14 11.32 43.50
C GLN A 1024 -42.33 11.56 42.23
N GLU A 1025 -42.24 12.81 41.79
CA GLU A 1025 -41.39 13.18 40.67
C GLU A 1025 -39.92 13.24 41.11
N GLN A 1026 -39.04 12.62 40.33
CA GLN A 1026 -37.59 12.61 40.56
C GLN A 1026 -36.88 13.02 39.27
N SER A 1027 -35.97 13.98 39.39
CA SER A 1027 -35.13 14.44 38.28
C SER A 1027 -33.93 13.50 38.07
N PHE A 1028 -33.50 13.36 36.82
CA PHE A 1028 -32.28 12.63 36.46
C PHE A 1028 -31.57 13.32 35.30
N THR A 1029 -30.25 13.17 35.24
CA THR A 1029 -29.43 13.53 34.06
C THR A 1029 -29.03 12.30 33.26
N THR A 1030 -29.08 11.11 33.87
CA THR A 1030 -28.78 9.82 33.23
C THR A 1030 -29.79 8.75 33.65
N LEU A 1031 -30.14 7.85 32.73
CA LEU A 1031 -30.94 6.65 33.01
C LEU A 1031 -30.02 5.45 33.17
N ASN A 1032 -30.02 4.87 34.37
CA ASN A 1032 -29.24 3.67 34.66
C ASN A 1032 -30.09 2.43 34.34
N LEU A 1033 -29.64 1.62 33.38
CA LEU A 1033 -30.37 0.47 32.89
C LEU A 1033 -29.65 -0.84 33.21
N GLU A 1034 -30.42 -1.87 33.57
CA GLU A 1034 -29.85 -3.18 33.85
C GLU A 1034 -29.49 -3.92 32.54
N ILE A 1035 -28.20 -4.27 32.41
CA ILE A 1035 -27.68 -5.01 31.26
C ILE A 1035 -27.76 -6.53 31.48
N ARG A 1036 -27.57 -6.99 32.73
CA ARG A 1036 -27.67 -8.42 33.04
C ARG A 1036 -29.13 -8.86 32.79
N ASN A 1037 -29.31 -9.98 32.09
CA ASN A 1037 -30.61 -10.57 31.74
C ASN A 1037 -31.42 -9.88 30.62
N HIS A 1038 -30.86 -8.89 29.92
CA HIS A 1038 -31.53 -8.21 28.80
C HIS A 1038 -30.63 -8.19 27.56
N GLN A 1039 -31.18 -8.47 26.37
CA GLN A 1039 -30.39 -8.56 25.13
C GLN A 1039 -30.36 -7.25 24.33
N HIS A 1040 -31.29 -6.33 24.58
CA HIS A 1040 -31.35 -5.07 23.86
C HIS A 1040 -31.98 -3.94 24.70
N LEU A 1041 -31.62 -2.68 24.39
CA LEU A 1041 -32.03 -1.47 25.12
C LEU A 1041 -33.53 -1.40 25.46
N LYS A 1042 -34.39 -1.80 24.51
CA LYS A 1042 -35.84 -1.80 24.69
C LYS A 1042 -36.30 -2.69 25.86
N GLU A 1043 -35.66 -3.84 26.06
CA GLU A 1043 -36.00 -4.77 27.15
C GLU A 1043 -35.62 -4.18 28.50
N SER A 1044 -34.43 -3.57 28.61
CA SER A 1044 -33.99 -2.91 29.85
C SER A 1044 -34.86 -1.70 30.21
N LEU A 1045 -35.28 -0.92 29.21
CA LEU A 1045 -36.24 0.19 29.40
C LEU A 1045 -37.64 -0.30 29.78
N GLU A 1046 -38.10 -1.39 29.16
CA GLU A 1046 -39.36 -2.03 29.56
C GLU A 1046 -39.29 -2.54 31.00
N GLN A 1047 -38.14 -3.07 31.43
CA GLN A 1047 -37.95 -3.54 32.80
C GLN A 1047 -37.97 -2.38 33.80
N SER A 1048 -37.34 -1.23 33.49
CA SER A 1048 -37.41 -0.05 34.36
C SER A 1048 -38.84 0.47 34.54
N VAL A 1049 -39.71 0.29 33.53
CA VAL A 1049 -41.12 0.69 33.60
C VAL A 1049 -41.99 -0.37 34.30
N LYS A 1050 -41.77 -1.66 34.05
CA LYS A 1050 -42.46 -2.77 34.74
C LYS A 1050 -42.22 -2.72 36.25
N GLY A 1051 -41.01 -2.32 36.63
CA GLY A 1051 -40.50 -2.26 38.01
C GLY A 1051 -40.72 -3.54 38.81
N ASP A 1052 -40.67 -3.43 40.14
CA ASP A 1052 -40.54 -4.58 41.04
C ASP A 1052 -41.79 -4.80 41.90
N LEU A 1053 -42.16 -6.08 42.08
CA LEU A 1053 -43.23 -6.47 42.99
C LEU A 1053 -42.68 -6.69 44.40
N LEU A 1054 -43.09 -5.81 45.32
CA LEU A 1054 -42.82 -5.92 46.75
C LEU A 1054 -43.90 -6.80 47.42
N GLU A 1055 -43.56 -8.06 47.69
CA GLU A 1055 -44.46 -9.04 48.29
C GLU A 1055 -43.83 -9.81 49.46
N GLY A 1056 -44.67 -10.54 50.23
CA GLY A 1056 -44.23 -11.36 51.36
C GLY A 1056 -43.57 -10.54 52.48
N ALA A 1057 -42.37 -10.94 52.91
CA ALA A 1057 -41.62 -10.24 53.96
C ALA A 1057 -41.13 -8.84 53.55
N ASN A 1058 -41.10 -8.54 52.24
CA ASN A 1058 -40.69 -7.26 51.68
C ASN A 1058 -41.88 -6.39 51.24
N ALA A 1059 -43.11 -6.73 51.66
CA ALA A 1059 -44.31 -5.97 51.34
C ALA A 1059 -44.21 -4.51 51.81
N TYR A 1060 -44.90 -3.61 51.11
CA TYR A 1060 -44.86 -2.18 51.42
C TYR A 1060 -45.81 -1.83 52.56
N PHE A 1061 -45.35 -1.01 53.52
CA PHE A 1061 -46.22 -0.50 54.58
C PHE A 1061 -47.06 0.68 54.08
N CYS A 1062 -48.34 0.43 53.78
CA CYS A 1062 -49.26 1.48 53.36
C CYS A 1062 -49.66 2.33 54.58
N ARG A 1063 -49.24 3.60 54.60
CA ARG A 1063 -49.53 4.54 55.71
C ARG A 1063 -51.03 4.79 55.90
N HIS A 1064 -51.84 4.68 54.84
CA HIS A 1064 -53.29 4.84 54.91
C HIS A 1064 -54.01 3.60 55.45
N CYS A 1065 -53.53 2.40 55.12
CA CYS A 1065 -54.11 1.15 55.63
C CYS A 1065 -53.51 0.69 56.97
N GLN A 1066 -52.38 1.28 57.40
CA GLN A 1066 -51.61 0.85 58.57
C GLN A 1066 -51.26 -0.65 58.54
N ALA A 1067 -51.02 -1.17 57.33
CA ALA A 1067 -50.77 -2.59 57.10
C ALA A 1067 -49.76 -2.76 55.95
N TYR A 1068 -49.06 -3.90 55.96
CA TYR A 1068 -48.20 -4.33 54.88
C TYR A 1068 -49.05 -4.88 53.73
N VAL A 1069 -48.89 -4.32 52.54
CA VAL A 1069 -49.65 -4.67 51.33
C VAL A 1069 -48.71 -4.99 50.19
N CYS A 1070 -49.12 -5.91 49.31
CA CYS A 1070 -48.43 -6.17 48.07
C CYS A 1070 -48.42 -4.90 47.21
N GLN A 1071 -47.26 -4.51 46.71
CA GLN A 1071 -47.07 -3.25 45.98
C GLN A 1071 -46.23 -3.48 44.72
N GLU A 1072 -46.64 -2.86 43.62
CA GLU A 1072 -45.84 -2.73 42.40
C GLU A 1072 -45.17 -1.35 42.42
N ILE A 1073 -43.84 -1.35 42.31
CA ILE A 1073 -43.06 -0.14 42.02
C ILE A 1073 -42.99 -0.04 40.50
N ALA A 1074 -43.29 1.11 39.93
CA ALA A 1074 -43.16 1.36 38.49
C ALA A 1074 -42.59 2.77 38.27
N GLN A 1075 -41.71 2.92 37.28
CA GLN A 1075 -41.25 4.24 36.83
C GLN A 1075 -42.00 4.62 35.56
N ASP A 1076 -42.76 5.72 35.62
CA ASP A 1076 -43.46 6.26 34.45
C ASP A 1076 -42.70 7.49 33.95
N SER A 1077 -42.11 7.41 32.75
CA SER A 1077 -41.32 8.48 32.16
C SER A 1077 -42.17 9.29 31.18
N SER A 1078 -42.50 10.53 31.55
CA SER A 1078 -43.13 11.47 30.63
C SER A 1078 -42.06 12.19 29.81
N TYR A 1079 -41.78 11.70 28.60
CA TYR A 1079 -40.99 12.44 27.62
C TYR A 1079 -41.90 13.25 26.69
N THR A 1080 -41.70 14.57 26.66
CA THR A 1080 -42.20 15.44 25.58
C THR A 1080 -41.60 14.99 24.25
N THR A 1081 -42.38 14.22 23.49
CA THR A 1081 -42.00 13.57 22.23
C THR A 1081 -42.15 14.51 21.04
N GLU A 1082 -41.47 15.65 21.07
CA GLU A 1082 -41.25 16.47 19.87
C GLU A 1082 -39.76 16.74 19.74
N LYS A 1083 -39.13 16.10 18.74
CA LYS A 1083 -37.70 16.13 18.33
C LYS A 1083 -36.84 14.95 18.83
N ILE A 1084 -37.04 13.79 18.19
CA ILE A 1084 -35.94 12.90 17.77
C ILE A 1084 -36.14 12.65 16.27
#